data_AF-A0A352RV52-F1
#
_entry.id   AF-A0A352RV52-F1
#
_cell.length_a   1.000
_cell.length_b   1.000
_cell.length_c   1.000
_cell.angle_alpha   90.00
_cell.angle_beta   90.00
_cell.angle_gamma   90.00
#
_symmetry.space_group_name_H-M   'P 1'
#
loop_
_entity.id
_entity.type
_entity.pdbx_description
1 polymer ?
#
loop_
_entity_poly.entity_id
_entity_poly.type
_entity_poly.pdbx_seq_one_letter_code
_entity_poly.pdbx_strand_id
1 'polypeptide(L)'
;MATQTILWTVLPAGRVTEGALKGRLKVSVVASPRLTPERANERELRAFPEWLLWPRTVAEAKFGLRIGNTLLPLEPLGPLAGQAQPDVDLWSQLFAPETPVDGFVFKDMSRVNLRSYAVRNVLGLARKYYAQLAVGATSRHPTLLPWSSANPALRAMLIDMGAPREVGAERQGGFARFFNDGDGGIEQVLRNSVFGPKSKYSGTAAGIGVDRGGNPVNGASFPVRVLPPDWQPPNGTPDTELMANWASAAEYTLYQADRFYRREPLSADALAMRRPSGKDIPPPPESQTLDFHKRLASYSDYPALLRRLGVLLDFVLPAENPIDQQVRQQGNAQGTMQLDLRWANDHDPGVDGCPATAWQADSQRFTARPRTNDHHMGMLRLGGANDRWDQSKRIPFDVYQVDPDGTALKTVDFVLSAQRLIDKSRKSGTDGAVTYTTGDDQPVAALRAGGIGVSRHGRAAALAFGAASSAAKDGAVRSGAAASAGIALFTEDVLRGYRVDVQPIIGGKPGRWQSLCRRQGAYQIAATGAKLSLPADDEGYVKGASTTSTANPASGADPDDHYLHESLFRWAGWSLVVPRPGRTLRAQDGDSGVQAEVPTDVTDAVAAADGNGILTSFVAAKGSLPRLRFGFAYRLRARLVDLAGNSLDVDDPSLGDGENELEVTQPVTYWRFEPVDPPVLVQRARASEGESLERMVIRSNYDADPATFLTTGAFADAIKLPASADFAYTPANERHVVPPKASQTLCETHGLFDPMFGSAS
;
A
#
# COMPACT_ATOMS: atom_id res chain seq x y z
N MET A 1 -11.32 -25.36 -32.14
CA MET A 1 -12.14 -24.15 -32.37
C MET A 1 -11.94 -23.28 -31.16
N ALA A 2 -12.01 -21.96 -31.29
CA ALA A 2 -11.91 -21.05 -30.16
C ALA A 2 -12.82 -21.53 -29.00
N THR A 3 -12.26 -21.68 -27.81
CA THR A 3 -12.99 -22.15 -26.63
C THR A 3 -13.21 -21.00 -25.66
N GLN A 4 -14.34 -21.03 -24.97
CA GLN A 4 -14.67 -20.03 -23.97
C GLN A 4 -15.29 -20.69 -22.74
N THR A 5 -15.05 -20.07 -21.60
CA THR A 5 -15.70 -20.36 -20.32
C THR A 5 -16.11 -19.03 -19.72
N ILE A 6 -17.37 -18.90 -19.32
CA ILE A 6 -17.83 -17.73 -18.56
C ILE A 6 -17.93 -18.14 -17.10
N LEU A 7 -17.16 -17.46 -16.26
CA LEU A 7 -17.23 -17.64 -14.81
C LEU A 7 -18.22 -16.63 -14.24
N TRP A 8 -19.35 -17.14 -13.76
CA TRP A 8 -20.47 -16.39 -13.20
C TRP A 8 -20.41 -16.36 -11.68
N THR A 9 -20.14 -15.19 -11.11
CA THR A 9 -20.05 -15.01 -9.66
C THR A 9 -21.24 -14.22 -9.14
N VAL A 10 -22.07 -14.84 -8.30
CA VAL A 10 -23.17 -14.15 -7.60
C VAL A 10 -22.70 -13.63 -6.25
N LEU A 11 -23.04 -12.38 -5.91
CA LEU A 11 -22.58 -11.68 -4.72
C LEU A 11 -23.77 -11.07 -3.97
N PRO A 12 -23.79 -11.15 -2.64
CA PRO A 12 -24.80 -10.46 -1.84
C PRO A 12 -24.52 -8.96 -1.87
N ALA A 13 -25.54 -8.15 -2.15
CA ALA A 13 -25.39 -6.72 -2.45
C ALA A 13 -26.26 -5.83 -1.54
N GLY A 14 -26.50 -6.27 -0.31
CA GLY A 14 -27.32 -5.54 0.67
C GLY A 14 -28.82 -5.58 0.36
N ARG A 15 -29.52 -4.51 0.74
CA ARG A 15 -30.96 -4.32 0.53
C ARG A 15 -31.20 -3.11 -0.38
N VAL A 16 -32.32 -3.10 -1.08
CA VAL A 16 -32.78 -1.92 -1.81
C VAL A 16 -33.13 -0.82 -0.80
N THR A 17 -32.57 0.38 -0.99
CA THR A 17 -32.67 1.49 -0.03
C THR A 17 -33.90 2.37 -0.26
N GLU A 18 -34.40 2.46 -1.50
CA GLU A 18 -35.46 3.39 -1.91
C GLU A 18 -36.49 2.76 -2.87
N GLY A 19 -37.61 3.47 -3.07
CA GLY A 19 -38.65 3.08 -4.02
C GLY A 19 -39.53 1.90 -3.56
N ALA A 20 -40.33 1.36 -4.49
CA ALA A 20 -41.32 0.31 -4.20
C ALA A 20 -40.70 -1.03 -3.76
N LEU A 21 -39.41 -1.24 -4.05
CA LEU A 21 -38.67 -2.46 -3.71
C LEU A 21 -37.87 -2.33 -2.41
N LYS A 22 -37.99 -1.20 -1.69
CA LYS A 22 -37.24 -0.91 -0.47
C LYS A 22 -37.30 -2.06 0.54
N GLY A 23 -36.14 -2.42 1.08
CA GLY A 23 -35.97 -3.49 2.07
C GLY A 23 -35.74 -4.89 1.48
N ARG A 24 -36.08 -5.12 0.19
CA ARG A 24 -35.81 -6.41 -0.47
C ARG A 24 -34.31 -6.64 -0.64
N LEU A 25 -33.90 -7.90 -0.48
CA LEU A 25 -32.50 -8.32 -0.67
C LEU A 25 -32.09 -8.17 -2.15
N LYS A 26 -30.86 -7.69 -2.35
CA LYS A 26 -30.25 -7.51 -3.67
C LYS A 26 -29.04 -8.43 -3.83
N VAL A 27 -28.84 -8.94 -5.04
CA VAL A 27 -27.61 -9.62 -5.45
C VAL A 27 -27.04 -8.99 -6.71
N SER A 28 -25.73 -9.03 -6.85
CA SER A 28 -25.04 -8.68 -8.08
C SER A 28 -24.40 -9.93 -8.69
N VAL A 29 -24.41 -10.03 -10.01
CA VAL A 29 -23.81 -11.13 -10.77
C VAL A 29 -22.72 -10.56 -11.66
N VAL A 30 -21.54 -11.17 -11.61
CA VAL A 30 -20.35 -10.79 -12.39
C VAL A 30 -20.05 -11.86 -13.42
N ALA A 31 -20.00 -11.48 -14.70
CA ALA A 31 -19.54 -12.34 -15.78
C ALA A 31 -18.03 -12.13 -16.02
N SER A 32 -17.24 -13.19 -15.85
CA SER A 32 -15.78 -13.14 -16.07
C SER A 32 -15.38 -14.05 -17.24
N PRO A 33 -15.03 -13.49 -18.41
CA PRO A 33 -14.62 -14.28 -19.58
C PRO A 33 -13.28 -14.96 -19.39
N ARG A 34 -13.19 -16.22 -19.81
CA ARG A 34 -11.94 -16.93 -20.09
C ARG A 34 -11.99 -17.39 -21.54
N LEU A 35 -11.32 -16.64 -22.41
CA LEU A 35 -11.31 -16.89 -23.85
C LEU A 35 -9.96 -17.54 -24.19
N THR A 36 -10.00 -18.58 -25.01
CA THR A 36 -8.79 -19.31 -25.43
C THR A 36 -8.81 -19.51 -26.94
N PRO A 37 -8.00 -18.77 -27.70
CA PRO A 37 -7.80 -19.05 -29.11
C PRO A 37 -6.98 -20.34 -29.26
N GLU A 38 -7.44 -21.28 -30.08
CA GLU A 38 -6.70 -22.52 -30.37
C GLU A 38 -5.84 -22.38 -31.64
N ARG A 39 -6.16 -21.42 -32.50
CA ARG A 39 -5.47 -21.17 -33.78
C ARG A 39 -5.07 -19.71 -33.92
N ALA A 40 -4.10 -19.44 -34.80
CA ALA A 40 -3.60 -18.09 -35.04
C ALA A 40 -4.69 -17.14 -35.56
N ASN A 41 -5.62 -17.65 -36.40
CA ASN A 41 -6.75 -16.89 -36.93
C ASN A 41 -7.89 -16.67 -35.92
N GLU A 42 -7.76 -17.19 -34.69
CA GLU A 42 -8.76 -17.05 -33.62
C GLU A 42 -8.32 -15.99 -32.57
N ARG A 43 -7.19 -15.30 -32.78
CA ARG A 43 -6.60 -14.32 -31.82
C ARG A 43 -7.25 -12.92 -31.84
N GLU A 44 -8.49 -12.85 -32.28
CA GLU A 44 -9.28 -11.61 -32.36
C GLU A 44 -10.69 -11.87 -31.82
N LEU A 45 -11.34 -10.83 -31.28
CA LEU A 45 -12.67 -10.94 -30.68
C LEU A 45 -13.73 -11.47 -31.64
N ARG A 46 -13.58 -11.26 -32.96
CA ARG A 46 -14.49 -11.82 -33.99
C ARG A 46 -14.63 -13.35 -33.92
N ALA A 47 -13.65 -14.05 -33.36
CA ALA A 47 -13.68 -15.51 -33.18
C ALA A 47 -14.60 -15.96 -32.04
N PHE A 48 -15.14 -15.01 -31.25
CA PHE A 48 -16.01 -15.23 -30.10
C PHE A 48 -17.34 -14.46 -30.29
N PRO A 49 -18.30 -14.99 -31.09
CA PRO A 49 -19.50 -14.26 -31.48
C PRO A 49 -20.35 -13.72 -30.31
N GLU A 50 -20.40 -14.45 -29.20
CA GLU A 50 -21.11 -14.02 -28.00
C GLU A 50 -20.50 -12.76 -27.38
N TRP A 51 -19.17 -12.67 -27.36
CA TRP A 51 -18.48 -11.50 -26.81
C TRP A 51 -18.42 -10.34 -27.80
N LEU A 52 -18.68 -10.57 -29.09
CA LEU A 52 -18.84 -9.50 -30.07
C LEU A 52 -20.13 -8.70 -29.84
N LEU A 53 -21.20 -9.37 -29.41
CA LEU A 53 -22.52 -8.77 -29.14
C LEU A 53 -22.97 -8.98 -27.68
N TRP A 54 -22.01 -9.03 -26.75
CA TRP A 54 -22.21 -9.42 -25.35
C TRP A 54 -23.43 -8.78 -24.67
N PRO A 55 -23.64 -7.45 -24.74
CA PRO A 55 -24.77 -6.81 -24.07
C PRO A 55 -26.13 -7.34 -24.53
N ARG A 56 -26.25 -7.75 -25.79
CA ARG A 56 -27.46 -8.38 -26.33
C ARG A 56 -27.56 -9.85 -25.90
N THR A 57 -26.48 -10.60 -26.02
CA THR A 57 -26.41 -12.01 -25.63
C THR A 57 -26.85 -12.20 -24.17
N VAL A 58 -26.34 -11.37 -23.26
CA VAL A 58 -26.68 -11.47 -21.83
C VAL A 58 -28.09 -11.01 -21.50
N ALA A 59 -28.66 -10.08 -22.27
CA ALA A 59 -30.02 -9.59 -22.06
C ALA A 59 -31.10 -10.65 -22.35
N GLU A 60 -30.78 -11.64 -23.19
CA GLU A 60 -31.69 -12.75 -23.54
C GLU A 60 -31.58 -13.93 -22.55
N ALA A 61 -30.58 -13.93 -21.66
CA ALA A 61 -30.38 -14.97 -20.65
C ALA A 61 -31.38 -14.86 -19.49
N LYS A 62 -31.77 -16.02 -18.93
CA LYS A 62 -32.63 -16.10 -17.74
C LYS A 62 -31.81 -16.49 -16.53
N PHE A 63 -32.03 -15.78 -15.43
CA PHE A 63 -31.29 -15.94 -14.19
C PHE A 63 -32.18 -16.40 -13.03
N GLY A 64 -31.67 -17.33 -12.25
CA GLY A 64 -32.24 -17.80 -11.00
C GLY A 64 -31.16 -17.91 -9.92
N LEU A 65 -31.60 -18.00 -8.66
CA LEU A 65 -30.71 -18.13 -7.52
C LEU A 65 -31.07 -19.38 -6.73
N ARG A 66 -30.11 -20.31 -6.62
CA ARG A 66 -30.23 -21.51 -5.80
C ARG A 66 -29.75 -21.21 -4.38
N ILE A 67 -30.62 -21.41 -3.40
CA ILE A 67 -30.32 -21.31 -1.97
C ILE A 67 -30.76 -22.62 -1.31
N GLY A 68 -29.80 -23.42 -0.84
CA GLY A 68 -30.08 -24.79 -0.42
C GLY A 68 -30.76 -25.57 -1.55
N ASN A 69 -31.94 -26.12 -1.28
CA ASN A 69 -32.74 -26.87 -2.27
C ASN A 69 -33.77 -26.00 -3.02
N THR A 70 -33.83 -24.70 -2.73
CA THR A 70 -34.81 -23.79 -3.31
C THR A 70 -34.19 -23.02 -4.48
N LEU A 71 -34.88 -23.01 -5.63
CA LEU A 71 -34.56 -22.16 -6.76
C LEU A 71 -35.51 -20.96 -6.78
N LEU A 72 -34.96 -19.75 -6.70
CA LEU A 72 -35.69 -18.50 -6.73
C LEU A 72 -35.53 -17.82 -8.10
N PRO A 73 -36.60 -17.29 -8.71
CA PRO A 73 -36.46 -16.41 -9.86
C PRO A 73 -35.78 -15.10 -9.44
N LEU A 74 -34.91 -14.55 -10.30
CA LEU A 74 -34.29 -13.24 -10.08
C LEU A 74 -35.01 -12.17 -10.92
N GLU A 75 -35.43 -11.09 -10.26
CA GLU A 75 -36.01 -9.92 -10.93
C GLU A 75 -34.87 -8.93 -11.24
N PRO A 76 -34.63 -8.57 -12.52
CA PRO A 76 -33.54 -7.66 -12.88
C PRO A 76 -33.75 -6.25 -12.33
N LEU A 77 -32.64 -5.57 -12.04
CA LEU A 77 -32.57 -4.15 -11.67
C LEU A 77 -31.75 -3.35 -12.69
N GLY A 78 -31.91 -2.03 -12.68
CA GLY A 78 -31.09 -1.13 -13.49
C GLY A 78 -31.31 -1.31 -15.00
N PRO A 79 -30.26 -1.31 -15.84
CA PRO A 79 -30.39 -1.42 -17.30
C PRO A 79 -31.20 -2.65 -17.76
N LEU A 80 -31.05 -3.80 -17.08
CA LEU A 80 -31.80 -5.01 -17.44
C LEU A 80 -33.29 -4.97 -17.06
N ALA A 81 -33.71 -4.05 -16.19
CA ALA A 81 -35.10 -3.95 -15.73
C ALA A 81 -36.00 -3.12 -16.65
N GLY A 82 -35.42 -2.31 -17.57
CA GLY A 82 -36.14 -1.38 -18.44
C GLY A 82 -35.96 -1.64 -19.93
N GLN A 83 -36.50 -0.75 -20.78
CA GLN A 83 -36.26 -0.76 -22.24
C GLN A 83 -34.82 -0.33 -22.61
N ALA A 84 -34.05 0.21 -21.66
CA ALA A 84 -32.64 0.57 -21.84
C ALA A 84 -31.75 -0.67 -21.63
N GLN A 85 -31.80 -1.61 -22.58
CA GLN A 85 -30.93 -2.79 -22.59
C GLN A 85 -29.44 -2.39 -22.42
N PRO A 86 -28.59 -3.31 -21.93
CA PRO A 86 -27.15 -3.13 -21.93
C PRO A 86 -26.61 -2.54 -23.25
N ASP A 87 -25.66 -1.61 -23.15
CA ASP A 87 -25.32 -0.66 -24.21
C ASP A 87 -24.42 -1.30 -25.29
N VAL A 88 -25.06 -1.82 -26.34
CA VAL A 88 -24.40 -2.47 -27.49
C VAL A 88 -23.49 -1.49 -28.25
N ASP A 89 -23.92 -0.23 -28.40
CA ASP A 89 -23.16 0.80 -29.11
C ASP A 89 -21.89 1.18 -28.34
N LEU A 90 -21.97 1.27 -27.01
CA LEU A 90 -20.80 1.49 -26.17
C LEU A 90 -19.85 0.28 -26.19
N TRP A 91 -20.38 -0.94 -26.14
CA TRP A 91 -19.56 -2.15 -26.22
C TRP A 91 -18.74 -2.21 -27.51
N SER A 92 -19.38 -1.99 -28.66
CA SER A 92 -18.70 -2.00 -29.97
C SER A 92 -17.66 -0.89 -30.13
N GLN A 93 -17.82 0.26 -29.46
CA GLN A 93 -16.81 1.32 -29.43
C GLN A 93 -15.58 0.96 -28.59
N LEU A 94 -15.74 0.15 -27.54
CA LEU A 94 -14.64 -0.27 -26.66
C LEU A 94 -13.96 -1.56 -27.13
N PHE A 95 -14.72 -2.41 -27.83
CA PHE A 95 -14.32 -3.75 -28.27
C PHE A 95 -14.71 -3.97 -29.74
N ALA A 96 -13.83 -3.56 -30.65
CA ALA A 96 -13.95 -3.83 -32.08
C ALA A 96 -13.74 -5.33 -32.39
N PRO A 97 -14.24 -5.84 -33.54
CA PRO A 97 -13.98 -7.22 -33.98
C PRO A 97 -12.50 -7.61 -34.01
N GLU A 98 -11.62 -6.64 -34.30
CA GLU A 98 -10.16 -6.76 -34.37
C GLU A 98 -9.48 -6.73 -32.99
N THR A 99 -10.22 -6.57 -31.89
CA THR A 99 -9.63 -6.49 -30.55
C THR A 99 -8.80 -7.75 -30.29
N PRO A 100 -7.50 -7.62 -29.94
CA PRO A 100 -6.65 -8.77 -29.68
C PRO A 100 -7.18 -9.62 -28.53
N VAL A 101 -7.14 -10.95 -28.70
CA VAL A 101 -7.47 -11.91 -27.65
C VAL A 101 -6.28 -12.84 -27.47
N ASP A 102 -5.57 -12.67 -26.35
CA ASP A 102 -4.64 -13.68 -25.88
C ASP A 102 -5.41 -14.76 -25.11
N GLY A 103 -4.83 -15.96 -25.01
CA GLY A 103 -5.43 -17.01 -24.19
C GLY A 103 -5.41 -16.63 -22.71
N PHE A 104 -6.52 -16.86 -22.00
CA PHE A 104 -6.59 -16.59 -20.56
C PHE A 104 -5.51 -17.39 -19.79
N VAL A 105 -4.69 -16.68 -19.01
CA VAL A 105 -3.66 -17.27 -18.15
C VAL A 105 -3.92 -16.93 -16.69
N PHE A 106 -4.16 -17.95 -15.87
CA PHE A 106 -4.19 -17.79 -14.42
C PHE A 106 -2.76 -17.63 -13.87
N LYS A 107 -2.48 -16.52 -13.19
CA LYS A 107 -1.22 -16.33 -12.45
C LYS A 107 -1.36 -16.89 -11.03
N ASP A 108 -0.70 -18.02 -10.78
CA ASP A 108 -0.69 -18.65 -9.47
C ASP A 108 0.20 -17.90 -8.47
N MET A 109 -0.42 -16.96 -7.74
CA MET A 109 0.23 -16.16 -6.70
C MET A 109 0.59 -16.96 -5.44
N SER A 110 0.25 -18.25 -5.34
CA SER A 110 0.70 -19.09 -4.21
C SER A 110 2.16 -19.54 -4.35
N ARG A 111 2.71 -19.41 -5.56
CA ARG A 111 4.07 -19.83 -5.90
C ARG A 111 5.09 -18.70 -5.87
N VAL A 112 4.65 -17.46 -5.67
CA VAL A 112 5.56 -16.31 -5.62
C VAL A 112 6.20 -16.18 -4.23
N ASN A 113 7.36 -15.56 -4.20
CA ASN A 113 8.11 -15.26 -2.99
C ASN A 113 7.60 -13.91 -2.45
N LEU A 114 6.89 -13.90 -1.32
CA LEU A 114 6.36 -12.65 -0.76
C LEU A 114 7.30 -12.10 0.31
N ARG A 115 7.99 -11.02 -0.04
CA ARG A 115 8.84 -10.24 0.86
C ARG A 115 8.03 -9.12 1.51
N SER A 116 8.12 -9.03 2.83
CA SER A 116 7.41 -8.04 3.66
C SER A 116 8.23 -7.72 4.91
N TYR A 117 7.80 -6.73 5.67
CA TYR A 117 8.36 -6.43 6.97
C TYR A 117 7.26 -5.96 7.92
N ALA A 118 7.39 -6.30 9.21
CA ALA A 118 6.37 -6.04 10.20
C ALA A 118 6.36 -4.57 10.66
N VAL A 119 5.34 -3.80 10.24
CA VAL A 119 5.21 -2.37 10.61
C VAL A 119 5.08 -2.22 12.13
N ARG A 120 4.34 -3.13 12.77
CA ARG A 120 4.22 -3.21 14.23
C ARG A 120 5.59 -3.31 14.90
N ASN A 121 6.48 -4.14 14.36
CA ASN A 121 7.77 -4.40 14.98
C ASN A 121 8.72 -3.21 14.79
N VAL A 122 8.74 -2.59 13.59
CA VAL A 122 9.54 -1.38 13.34
C VAL A 122 9.14 -0.24 14.28
N LEU A 123 7.83 0.03 14.40
CA LEU A 123 7.34 1.13 15.22
C LEU A 123 7.39 0.82 16.72
N GLY A 124 7.19 -0.44 17.11
CA GLY A 124 7.41 -0.90 18.49
C GLY A 124 8.88 -0.76 18.92
N LEU A 125 9.82 -1.08 18.03
CA LEU A 125 11.25 -0.88 18.21
C LEU A 125 11.61 0.60 18.41
N ALA A 126 11.11 1.47 17.52
CA ALA A 126 11.30 2.91 17.62
C ALA A 126 10.73 3.44 18.95
N ARG A 127 9.48 3.06 19.29
CA ARG A 127 8.83 3.47 20.54
C ARG A 127 9.65 3.08 21.76
N LYS A 128 10.14 1.82 21.82
CA LYS A 128 10.96 1.31 22.93
C LYS A 128 12.19 2.18 23.16
N TYR A 129 13.04 2.34 22.14
CA TYR A 129 14.33 3.01 22.32
C TYR A 129 14.23 4.53 22.39
N TYR A 130 13.33 5.14 21.63
CA TYR A 130 13.18 6.60 21.63
C TYR A 130 12.54 7.07 22.94
N ALA A 131 11.63 6.30 23.54
CA ALA A 131 11.12 6.62 24.88
C ALA A 131 12.23 6.55 25.95
N GLN A 132 13.10 5.54 25.89
CA GLN A 132 14.23 5.42 26.81
C GLN A 132 15.23 6.58 26.65
N LEU A 133 15.55 6.94 25.41
CA LEU A 133 16.46 8.04 25.10
C LEU A 133 15.87 9.40 25.47
N ALA A 134 14.58 9.63 25.24
CA ALA A 134 13.92 10.88 25.61
C ALA A 134 13.97 11.13 27.14
N VAL A 135 13.93 10.07 27.95
CA VAL A 135 14.08 10.15 29.41
C VAL A 135 15.55 10.27 29.82
N GLY A 136 16.44 9.52 29.16
CA GLY A 136 17.86 9.42 29.53
C GLY A 136 18.80 10.49 28.96
N ALA A 137 18.37 11.25 27.94
CA ALA A 137 19.15 12.27 27.25
C ALA A 137 18.27 13.51 27.00
N THR A 138 18.03 14.30 28.05
CA THR A 138 17.00 15.37 28.07
C THR A 138 17.46 16.67 27.42
N SER A 139 18.63 17.19 27.80
CA SER A 139 19.13 18.51 27.37
C SER A 139 20.26 18.46 26.33
N ARG A 140 20.78 17.26 26.04
CA ARG A 140 21.85 17.02 25.06
C ARG A 140 21.60 15.70 24.35
N HIS A 141 22.18 15.56 23.15
CA HIS A 141 22.18 14.28 22.44
C HIS A 141 22.88 13.19 23.27
N PRO A 142 22.52 11.91 23.10
CA PRO A 142 23.17 10.83 23.82
C PRO A 142 24.63 10.69 23.40
N THR A 143 25.51 10.53 24.40
CA THR A 143 26.94 10.26 24.20
C THR A 143 27.14 8.92 23.50
N LEU A 144 27.86 8.92 22.39
CA LEU A 144 28.28 7.72 21.64
C LEU A 144 29.75 7.40 21.90
N LEU A 145 30.61 8.44 21.94
CA LEU A 145 32.05 8.29 22.13
C LEU A 145 32.52 8.88 23.48
N PRO A 146 33.58 8.33 24.09
CA PRO A 146 34.14 7.01 23.77
C PRO A 146 33.11 5.90 24.08
N TRP A 147 33.12 4.82 23.30
CA TRP A 147 32.13 3.74 23.43
C TRP A 147 32.03 3.12 24.84
N SER A 148 33.14 3.16 25.60
CA SER A 148 33.18 2.72 27.01
C SER A 148 32.24 3.53 27.92
N SER A 149 31.98 4.79 27.56
CA SER A 149 31.13 5.73 28.29
C SER A 149 29.86 6.10 27.53
N ALA A 150 29.51 5.34 26.48
CA ALA A 150 28.31 5.58 25.70
C ALA A 150 27.04 5.50 26.58
N ASN A 151 26.05 6.33 26.27
CA ASN A 151 24.77 6.35 26.94
C ASN A 151 24.17 4.92 26.96
N PRO A 152 23.75 4.40 28.13
CA PRO A 152 23.30 3.00 28.25
C PRO A 152 22.14 2.63 27.31
N ALA A 153 21.18 3.54 27.10
CA ALA A 153 20.04 3.29 26.21
C ALA A 153 20.48 3.29 24.73
N LEU A 154 21.36 4.22 24.34
CA LEU A 154 21.93 4.24 22.98
C LEU A 154 22.78 2.98 22.72
N ARG A 155 23.59 2.58 23.69
CA ARG A 155 24.39 1.36 23.63
C ARG A 155 23.52 0.12 23.50
N ALA A 156 22.45 0.01 24.28
CA ALA A 156 21.50 -1.09 24.19
C ALA A 156 20.78 -1.13 22.83
N MET A 157 20.33 0.02 22.33
CA MET A 157 19.73 0.17 21.00
C MET A 157 20.66 -0.36 19.90
N LEU A 158 21.90 0.11 19.87
CA LEU A 158 22.88 -0.27 18.86
C LEU A 158 23.24 -1.76 18.93
N ILE A 159 23.40 -2.34 20.13
CA ILE A 159 23.67 -3.78 20.32
C ILE A 159 22.49 -4.62 19.84
N ASP A 160 21.26 -4.23 20.18
CA ASP A 160 20.04 -4.95 19.78
C ASP A 160 19.84 -4.88 18.26
N MET A 161 20.23 -3.79 17.61
CA MET A 161 20.11 -3.58 16.16
C MET A 161 21.29 -4.14 15.34
N GLY A 162 22.28 -4.78 15.97
CA GLY A 162 23.36 -5.45 15.25
C GLY A 162 24.66 -4.64 15.03
N ALA A 163 24.83 -3.51 15.73
CA ALA A 163 26.14 -2.87 15.87
C ALA A 163 27.08 -3.77 16.72
N PRO A 164 28.39 -3.76 16.47
CA PRO A 164 29.22 -4.96 16.44
C PRO A 164 29.30 -5.75 17.76
N ARG A 165 29.33 -7.07 17.61
CA ARG A 165 29.84 -8.05 18.57
C ARG A 165 31.32 -8.31 18.25
N GLU A 166 32.17 -8.39 19.27
CA GLU A 166 33.52 -8.94 19.09
C GLU A 166 33.40 -10.48 19.03
N VAL A 167 33.81 -11.09 17.93
CA VAL A 167 33.93 -12.56 17.80
C VAL A 167 35.40 -12.89 17.53
N GLY A 168 36.21 -13.00 18.58
CA GLY A 168 37.65 -13.22 18.45
C GLY A 168 38.40 -12.04 17.85
N ALA A 169 39.32 -12.30 16.90
CA ALA A 169 40.13 -11.27 16.22
C ALA A 169 39.45 -10.68 14.96
N GLU A 170 38.34 -11.27 14.49
CA GLU A 170 37.61 -10.82 13.31
C GLU A 170 36.35 -10.03 13.71
N ARG A 171 36.18 -8.84 13.13
CA ARG A 171 34.95 -8.05 13.26
C ARG A 171 34.02 -8.36 12.09
N GLN A 172 32.98 -9.13 12.36
CA GLN A 172 31.80 -9.20 11.49
C GLN A 172 30.70 -8.33 12.10
N GLY A 173 30.32 -7.24 11.44
CA GLY A 173 29.27 -6.34 11.94
C GLY A 173 28.67 -5.49 10.83
N GLY A 174 27.41 -5.11 11.00
CA GLY A 174 26.66 -4.28 10.05
C GLY A 174 25.71 -5.08 9.15
N PHE A 175 24.70 -4.41 8.61
CA PHE A 175 23.64 -5.04 7.80
C PHE A 175 24.14 -5.66 6.49
N ALA A 176 25.27 -5.19 5.94
CA ALA A 176 25.81 -5.70 4.68
C ALA A 176 26.10 -7.21 4.69
N ARG A 177 26.40 -7.80 5.86
CA ARG A 177 26.63 -9.24 5.98
C ARG A 177 25.40 -10.09 5.60
N PHE A 178 24.20 -9.50 5.69
CA PHE A 178 22.97 -10.17 5.35
C PHE A 178 22.68 -10.21 3.84
N PHE A 179 23.54 -9.62 3.02
CA PHE A 179 23.36 -9.57 1.56
C PHE A 179 24.45 -10.35 0.83
N ASN A 180 25.06 -11.34 1.50
CA ASN A 180 25.99 -12.27 0.88
C ASN A 180 25.22 -13.43 0.23
N ASP A 181 25.42 -13.61 -1.07
CA ASP A 181 24.85 -14.69 -1.89
C ASP A 181 25.79 -15.89 -2.08
N GLY A 182 27.01 -15.85 -1.53
CA GLY A 182 27.96 -16.96 -1.56
C GLY A 182 27.53 -18.17 -0.70
N ASP A 183 28.32 -19.25 -0.77
CA ASP A 183 28.00 -20.50 -0.07
C ASP A 183 27.85 -20.31 1.45
N GLY A 184 26.67 -20.65 1.97
CA GLY A 184 26.30 -20.47 3.37
C GLY A 184 25.82 -19.05 3.73
N GLY A 185 25.73 -18.14 2.77
CA GLY A 185 25.17 -16.79 2.95
C GLY A 185 23.66 -16.82 3.22
N ILE A 186 23.16 -15.85 3.99
CA ILE A 186 21.75 -15.82 4.41
C ILE A 186 20.78 -15.72 3.22
N GLU A 187 21.13 -15.02 2.13
CA GLU A 187 20.25 -14.95 0.96
C GLU A 187 20.11 -16.33 0.28
N GLN A 188 21.19 -17.11 0.20
CA GLN A 188 21.15 -18.50 -0.28
C GLN A 188 20.32 -19.39 0.67
N VAL A 189 20.50 -19.24 1.99
CA VAL A 189 19.73 -19.97 3.01
C VAL A 189 18.24 -19.67 2.88
N LEU A 190 17.86 -18.41 2.73
CA LEU A 190 16.47 -17.99 2.58
C LEU A 190 15.87 -18.46 1.26
N ARG A 191 16.60 -18.33 0.15
CA ARG A 191 16.15 -18.84 -1.16
C ARG A 191 15.88 -20.34 -1.11
N ASN A 192 16.75 -21.12 -0.45
CA ASN A 192 16.63 -22.57 -0.40
C ASN A 192 15.59 -23.06 0.62
N SER A 193 15.50 -22.42 1.78
CA SER A 193 14.71 -22.92 2.92
C SER A 193 13.36 -22.21 3.13
N VAL A 194 13.16 -21.02 2.57
CA VAL A 194 11.92 -20.22 2.75
C VAL A 194 11.26 -19.92 1.41
N PHE A 195 11.97 -19.30 0.49
CA PHE A 195 11.40 -18.82 -0.78
C PHE A 195 11.41 -19.89 -1.89
N GLY A 196 11.90 -21.10 -1.61
CA GLY A 196 11.93 -22.20 -2.56
C GLY A 196 10.65 -23.03 -2.58
N PRO A 197 10.47 -23.89 -3.60
CA PRO A 197 9.40 -24.90 -3.63
C PRO A 197 9.42 -25.88 -2.44
N LYS A 198 10.58 -26.03 -1.80
CA LYS A 198 10.79 -26.84 -0.58
C LYS A 198 10.82 -25.97 0.68
N SER A 199 10.04 -24.89 0.71
CA SER A 199 9.91 -24.04 1.91
C SER A 199 9.68 -24.91 3.14
N LYS A 200 10.42 -24.63 4.22
CA LYS A 200 10.19 -25.26 5.51
C LYS A 200 8.86 -24.84 6.14
N TYR A 201 8.33 -23.71 5.71
CA TYR A 201 7.02 -23.24 6.12
C TYR A 201 5.96 -23.87 5.23
N SER A 202 4.97 -24.47 5.87
CA SER A 202 3.86 -25.12 5.20
C SER A 202 2.55 -24.67 5.84
N GLY A 203 1.52 -24.52 5.02
CA GLY A 203 0.20 -24.07 5.44
C GLY A 203 -0.88 -24.93 4.81
N THR A 204 -2.04 -24.97 5.45
CA THR A 204 -3.25 -25.59 4.89
C THR A 204 -4.17 -24.47 4.41
N ALA A 205 -4.34 -24.35 3.09
CA ALA A 205 -5.26 -23.38 2.51
C ALA A 205 -6.72 -23.83 2.70
N ALA A 206 -7.66 -22.90 2.61
CA ALA A 206 -9.08 -23.28 2.49
C ALA A 206 -9.29 -24.03 1.17
N GLY A 207 -9.96 -25.18 1.24
CA GLY A 207 -10.32 -25.99 0.09
C GLY A 207 -11.40 -25.33 -0.76
N ILE A 208 -11.86 -26.05 -1.79
CA ILE A 208 -12.78 -25.48 -2.77
C ILE A 208 -14.19 -25.27 -2.24
N GLY A 209 -14.68 -26.11 -1.32
CA GLY A 209 -16.08 -26.13 -0.86
C GLY A 209 -16.27 -25.81 0.63
N VAL A 210 -17.41 -26.27 1.16
CA VAL A 210 -17.81 -26.06 2.55
C VAL A 210 -18.24 -27.35 3.25
N ASP A 211 -18.14 -27.38 4.58
CA ASP A 211 -18.70 -28.46 5.41
C ASP A 211 -20.23 -28.35 5.55
N ARG A 212 -20.86 -29.25 6.32
CA ARG A 212 -22.32 -29.23 6.54
C ARG A 212 -22.83 -27.95 7.23
N GLY A 213 -21.98 -27.25 7.98
CA GLY A 213 -22.29 -25.97 8.62
C GLY A 213 -21.99 -24.77 7.72
N GLY A 214 -21.55 -25.00 6.48
CA GLY A 214 -21.13 -23.96 5.56
C GLY A 214 -19.72 -23.43 5.85
N ASN A 215 -18.96 -23.99 6.78
CA ASN A 215 -17.62 -23.49 7.08
C ASN A 215 -16.63 -23.93 5.98
N PRO A 216 -15.56 -23.17 5.73
CA PRO A 216 -14.53 -23.56 4.76
C PRO A 216 -13.94 -24.93 5.13
N VAL A 217 -13.84 -25.84 4.17
CA VAL A 217 -13.13 -27.11 4.38
C VAL A 217 -11.61 -26.90 4.32
N ASN A 218 -10.86 -27.77 4.96
CA ASN A 218 -9.40 -27.79 4.81
C ASN A 218 -9.02 -28.29 3.40
N GLY A 219 -8.16 -27.53 2.73
CA GLY A 219 -7.59 -27.88 1.44
C GLY A 219 -6.28 -28.66 1.56
N ALA A 220 -5.57 -28.76 0.44
CA ALA A 220 -4.24 -29.35 0.43
C ALA A 220 -3.22 -28.49 1.19
N SER A 221 -2.20 -29.16 1.72
CA SER A 221 -1.02 -28.47 2.23
C SER A 221 -0.22 -27.86 1.08
N PHE A 222 0.36 -26.68 1.30
CA PHE A 222 1.19 -25.98 0.32
C PHE A 222 2.42 -25.35 1.00
N PRO A 223 3.54 -25.15 0.27
CA PRO A 223 4.69 -24.42 0.78
C PRO A 223 4.37 -22.93 0.88
N VAL A 224 4.59 -22.34 2.06
CA VAL A 224 4.43 -20.90 2.30
C VAL A 224 5.77 -20.22 2.06
N ARG A 225 5.87 -19.41 1.00
CA ARG A 225 7.11 -18.71 0.61
C ARG A 225 7.20 -17.31 1.21
N VAL A 226 7.14 -17.25 2.54
CA VAL A 226 7.10 -16.01 3.32
C VAL A 226 7.90 -16.21 4.60
N LEU A 227 8.73 -15.24 4.97
CA LEU A 227 9.36 -15.20 6.30
C LEU A 227 8.29 -14.86 7.37
N PRO A 228 8.35 -15.46 8.57
CA PRO A 228 7.47 -15.09 9.68
C PRO A 228 7.63 -13.59 10.03
N PRO A 229 6.55 -12.86 10.37
CA PRO A 229 6.66 -11.45 10.70
C PRO A 229 7.47 -11.21 11.98
N ASP A 230 7.46 -12.18 12.90
CA ASP A 230 8.08 -12.10 14.21
C ASP A 230 9.28 -13.03 14.33
N TRP A 231 10.36 -12.53 14.91
CA TRP A 231 11.51 -13.35 15.28
C TRP A 231 11.18 -14.21 16.50
N GLN A 232 11.59 -15.47 16.46
CA GLN A 232 11.48 -16.37 17.62
C GLN A 232 12.88 -16.74 18.11
N PRO A 233 13.11 -16.77 19.45
CA PRO A 233 14.37 -17.24 20.00
C PRO A 233 14.71 -18.66 19.51
N PRO A 234 15.96 -18.93 19.11
CA PRO A 234 16.39 -20.23 18.59
C PRO A 234 16.52 -21.27 19.71
N ASN A 235 15.37 -21.71 20.26
CA ASN A 235 15.28 -22.58 21.44
C ASN A 235 14.73 -23.98 21.10
N GLY A 236 15.37 -24.69 20.16
CA GLY A 236 14.99 -26.06 19.79
C GLY A 236 13.68 -26.15 18.98
N THR A 237 13.21 -25.05 18.41
CA THR A 237 12.12 -25.02 17.42
C THR A 237 12.62 -25.47 16.05
N PRO A 238 11.75 -25.89 15.11
CA PRO A 238 12.14 -26.18 13.72
C PRO A 238 12.85 -25.03 13.00
N ASP A 239 12.69 -23.80 13.51
CA ASP A 239 13.27 -22.58 12.96
C ASP A 239 14.62 -22.22 13.59
N THR A 240 15.13 -23.00 14.55
CA THR A 240 16.34 -22.69 15.33
C THR A 240 17.52 -22.28 14.44
N GLU A 241 17.87 -23.08 13.44
CA GLU A 241 19.01 -22.79 12.54
C GLU A 241 18.80 -21.53 11.71
N LEU A 242 17.56 -21.27 11.28
CA LEU A 242 17.24 -20.08 10.50
C LEU A 242 17.27 -18.83 11.38
N MET A 243 16.58 -18.86 12.52
CA MET A 243 16.46 -17.71 13.42
C MET A 243 17.79 -17.36 14.12
N ALA A 244 18.71 -18.31 14.25
CA ALA A 244 20.06 -18.09 14.77
C ALA A 244 20.92 -17.14 13.91
N ASN A 245 20.52 -16.85 12.67
CA ASN A 245 21.18 -15.84 11.83
C ASN A 245 21.01 -14.41 12.36
N TRP A 246 20.03 -14.18 13.25
CA TRP A 246 19.80 -12.89 13.90
C TRP A 246 19.95 -13.02 15.41
N ALA A 247 20.62 -12.02 15.99
CA ALA A 247 20.90 -11.92 17.41
C ALA A 247 19.66 -11.58 18.26
N SER A 248 18.68 -10.91 17.66
CA SER A 248 17.53 -10.35 18.34
C SER A 248 16.36 -10.12 17.38
N ALA A 249 15.19 -9.84 17.96
CA ALA A 249 14.02 -9.41 17.20
C ALA A 249 14.21 -8.04 16.51
N ALA A 250 15.01 -7.13 17.09
CA ALA A 250 15.27 -5.82 16.51
C ALA A 250 16.11 -5.94 15.23
N GLU A 251 17.15 -6.75 15.27
CA GLU A 251 18.03 -7.01 14.14
C GLU A 251 17.27 -7.71 13.00
N TYR A 252 16.45 -8.72 13.32
CA TYR A 252 15.57 -9.38 12.36
C TYR A 252 14.57 -8.41 11.70
N THR A 253 13.96 -7.54 12.50
CA THR A 253 12.98 -6.54 12.03
C THR A 253 13.62 -5.56 11.05
N LEU A 254 14.78 -5.01 11.41
CA LEU A 254 15.51 -4.08 10.55
C LEU A 254 16.07 -4.78 9.30
N TYR A 255 16.48 -6.04 9.41
CA TYR A 255 16.91 -6.82 8.24
C TYR A 255 15.77 -6.96 7.22
N GLN A 256 14.58 -7.38 7.66
CA GLN A 256 13.43 -7.52 6.76
C GLN A 256 13.07 -6.19 6.09
N ALA A 257 13.10 -5.08 6.85
CA ALA A 257 12.81 -3.76 6.31
C ALA A 257 13.89 -3.29 5.32
N ASP A 258 15.18 -3.42 5.64
CA ASP A 258 16.28 -3.09 4.72
C ASP A 258 16.19 -3.94 3.45
N ARG A 259 16.00 -5.26 3.59
CA ARG A 259 15.86 -6.19 2.45
C ARG A 259 14.65 -5.93 1.57
N PHE A 260 13.58 -5.35 2.11
CA PHE A 260 12.39 -4.97 1.36
C PHE A 260 12.67 -3.85 0.34
N TYR A 261 13.53 -2.88 0.70
CA TYR A 261 13.93 -1.77 -0.19
C TYR A 261 15.22 -2.07 -0.96
N ARG A 262 16.18 -2.77 -0.34
CA ARG A 262 17.39 -3.27 -0.97
C ARG A 262 17.10 -4.61 -1.65
N ARG A 263 16.48 -4.51 -2.82
CA ARG A 263 15.92 -5.66 -3.55
C ARG A 263 16.98 -6.50 -4.27
N GLU A 264 18.07 -5.87 -4.67
CA GLU A 264 19.19 -6.48 -5.39
C GLU A 264 20.51 -6.23 -4.63
N PRO A 265 21.47 -7.18 -4.69
CA PRO A 265 22.84 -6.93 -4.27
C PRO A 265 23.45 -5.76 -5.05
N LEU A 266 24.32 -4.99 -4.40
CA LEU A 266 25.04 -3.93 -5.10
C LEU A 266 26.13 -4.57 -5.97
N SER A 267 26.24 -4.15 -7.23
CA SER A 267 27.35 -4.55 -8.10
C SER A 267 28.69 -4.02 -7.58
N ALA A 268 29.80 -4.63 -8.01
CA ALA A 268 31.14 -4.14 -7.67
C ALA A 268 31.34 -2.68 -8.11
N ASP A 269 30.79 -2.32 -9.28
CA ASP A 269 30.82 -0.95 -9.80
C ASP A 269 30.00 0.02 -8.93
N ALA A 270 28.81 -0.39 -8.49
CA ALA A 270 27.99 0.40 -7.58
C ALA A 270 28.69 0.62 -6.22
N LEU A 271 29.43 -0.38 -5.73
CA LEU A 271 30.24 -0.26 -4.51
C LEU A 271 31.48 0.63 -4.70
N ALA A 272 32.06 0.66 -5.89
CA ALA A 272 33.20 1.50 -6.23
C ALA A 272 32.81 2.96 -6.54
N MET A 273 31.53 3.21 -6.85
CA MET A 273 31.01 4.51 -7.23
C MET A 273 31.10 5.52 -6.08
N ARG A 274 31.95 6.53 -6.21
CA ARG A 274 32.11 7.61 -5.21
C ARG A 274 31.14 8.77 -5.40
N ARG A 275 30.60 8.94 -6.61
CA ARG A 275 29.66 10.00 -6.96
C ARG A 275 28.59 9.41 -7.90
N PRO A 276 27.30 9.49 -7.55
CA PRO A 276 26.22 9.08 -8.43
C PRO A 276 26.31 9.82 -9.76
N SER A 277 26.04 9.14 -10.88
CA SER A 277 25.91 9.75 -12.19
C SER A 277 24.49 9.58 -12.70
N GLY A 278 23.96 10.56 -13.42
CA GLY A 278 22.64 10.46 -14.05
C GLY A 278 22.59 9.52 -15.27
N LYS A 279 23.72 8.89 -15.63
CA LYS A 279 23.83 8.05 -16.84
C LYS A 279 23.13 6.69 -16.71
N ASP A 280 22.94 6.21 -15.49
CA ASP A 280 22.47 4.84 -15.21
C ASP A 280 21.00 4.81 -14.71
N ILE A 281 20.19 5.80 -15.08
CA ILE A 281 18.75 5.78 -14.76
C ILE A 281 18.08 4.75 -15.68
N PRO A 282 17.42 3.70 -15.14
CA PRO A 282 16.76 2.71 -15.97
C PRO A 282 15.64 3.37 -16.80
N PRO A 283 15.40 2.92 -18.04
CA PRO A 283 14.32 3.46 -18.85
C PRO A 283 12.97 3.25 -18.14
N PRO A 284 11.97 4.13 -18.38
CA PRO A 284 10.63 3.90 -17.87
C PRO A 284 10.10 2.55 -18.38
N PRO A 285 9.23 1.86 -17.62
CA PRO A 285 8.62 0.61 -18.06
C PRO A 285 7.94 0.78 -19.42
N GLU A 286 8.09 -0.21 -20.29
CA GLU A 286 7.41 -0.23 -21.58
C GLU A 286 5.89 -0.25 -21.39
N SER A 287 5.18 0.50 -22.23
CA SER A 287 3.71 0.47 -22.25
C SER A 287 3.24 -0.89 -22.75
N GLN A 288 2.35 -1.53 -22.00
CA GLN A 288 1.82 -2.84 -22.36
C GLN A 288 0.65 -2.70 -23.34
N THR A 289 0.66 -3.49 -24.42
CA THR A 289 -0.54 -3.71 -25.24
C THR A 289 -1.57 -4.49 -24.43
N LEU A 290 -2.81 -4.01 -24.40
CA LEU A 290 -3.91 -4.65 -23.69
C LEU A 290 -4.71 -5.54 -24.64
N ASP A 291 -4.78 -6.84 -24.33
CA ASP A 291 -5.75 -7.75 -24.93
C ASP A 291 -7.15 -7.52 -24.34
N PHE A 292 -8.13 -8.25 -24.87
CA PHE A 292 -9.52 -8.22 -24.39
C PHE A 292 -9.63 -8.41 -22.88
N HIS A 293 -8.95 -9.41 -22.29
CA HIS A 293 -9.04 -9.69 -20.85
C HIS A 293 -8.47 -8.55 -20.00
N LYS A 294 -7.28 -8.05 -20.33
CA LYS A 294 -6.65 -6.93 -19.59
C LYS A 294 -7.45 -5.65 -19.75
N ARG A 295 -7.97 -5.36 -20.95
CA ARG A 295 -8.83 -4.20 -21.20
C ARG A 295 -10.10 -4.26 -20.35
N LEU A 296 -10.82 -5.37 -20.38
CA LEU A 296 -12.03 -5.56 -19.58
C LEU A 296 -11.73 -5.52 -18.07
N ALA A 297 -10.64 -6.16 -17.63
CA ALA A 297 -10.21 -6.13 -16.24
C ALA A 297 -9.87 -4.71 -15.75
N SER A 298 -9.37 -3.83 -16.62
CA SER A 298 -9.07 -2.43 -16.28
C SER A 298 -10.32 -1.62 -15.93
N TYR A 299 -11.49 -1.95 -16.48
CA TYR A 299 -12.76 -1.26 -16.20
C TYR A 299 -13.33 -1.55 -14.83
N SER A 300 -12.67 -2.42 -14.09
CA SER A 300 -13.16 -2.90 -12.81
C SER A 300 -13.03 -1.91 -11.66
N ASP A 301 -12.41 -0.76 -11.91
CA ASP A 301 -12.47 0.46 -11.10
C ASP A 301 -13.68 1.36 -11.41
N TYR A 302 -14.51 0.96 -12.40
CA TYR A 302 -15.68 1.69 -12.88
C TYR A 302 -16.94 0.80 -12.86
N PRO A 303 -17.47 0.43 -11.67
CA PRO A 303 -18.62 -0.47 -11.57
C PRO A 303 -19.88 0.00 -12.31
N ALA A 304 -20.09 1.31 -12.44
CA ALA A 304 -21.20 1.87 -13.20
C ALA A 304 -21.05 1.61 -14.71
N LEU A 305 -19.83 1.67 -15.24
CA LEU A 305 -19.52 1.32 -16.62
C LEU A 305 -19.76 -0.18 -16.86
N LEU A 306 -19.25 -1.04 -15.99
CA LEU A 306 -19.43 -2.49 -16.13
C LEU A 306 -20.92 -2.91 -16.11
N ARG A 307 -21.77 -2.18 -15.38
CA ARG A 307 -23.23 -2.35 -15.42
C ARG A 307 -23.84 -1.98 -16.77
N ARG A 308 -23.40 -0.86 -17.35
CA ARG A 308 -23.82 -0.46 -18.71
C ARG A 308 -23.39 -1.46 -19.77
N LEU A 309 -22.22 -2.07 -19.60
CA LEU A 309 -21.67 -3.08 -20.52
C LEU A 309 -22.30 -4.48 -20.33
N GLY A 310 -23.19 -4.68 -19.36
CA GLY A 310 -23.80 -5.99 -19.10
C GLY A 310 -22.83 -7.02 -18.48
N VAL A 311 -21.68 -6.58 -17.96
CA VAL A 311 -20.69 -7.44 -17.29
C VAL A 311 -21.02 -7.59 -15.80
N LEU A 312 -21.60 -6.54 -15.21
CA LEU A 312 -22.21 -6.55 -13.89
C LEU A 312 -23.72 -6.42 -14.02
N LEU A 313 -24.45 -7.35 -13.41
CA LEU A 313 -25.91 -7.39 -13.46
C LEU A 313 -26.44 -7.33 -12.02
N ASP A 314 -27.45 -6.50 -11.76
CA ASP A 314 -28.07 -6.42 -10.43
C ASP A 314 -29.47 -7.04 -10.47
N PHE A 315 -29.83 -7.77 -9.41
CA PHE A 315 -31.13 -8.41 -9.27
C PHE A 315 -31.68 -8.22 -7.86
N VAL A 316 -33.01 -8.23 -7.75
CA VAL A 316 -33.72 -8.28 -6.47
C VAL A 316 -34.31 -9.67 -6.24
N LEU A 317 -34.24 -10.15 -5.00
CA LEU A 317 -34.83 -11.43 -4.60
C LEU A 317 -36.32 -11.27 -4.33
N PRO A 318 -37.16 -12.29 -4.62
CA PRO A 318 -38.57 -12.34 -4.24
C PRO A 318 -38.81 -11.94 -2.79
N ALA A 319 -39.93 -11.27 -2.51
CA ALA A 319 -40.37 -11.04 -1.14
C ALA A 319 -40.57 -12.40 -0.43
N GLU A 320 -40.38 -12.41 0.90
CA GLU A 320 -40.55 -13.62 1.72
C GLU A 320 -39.63 -14.80 1.31
N ASN A 321 -38.48 -14.52 0.69
CA ASN A 321 -37.49 -15.54 0.34
C ASN A 321 -36.95 -16.27 1.60
N PRO A 322 -36.32 -17.45 1.44
CA PRO A 322 -35.81 -18.24 2.57
C PRO A 322 -34.84 -17.50 3.50
N ILE A 323 -34.03 -16.56 2.97
CA ILE A 323 -33.11 -15.76 3.79
C ILE A 323 -33.91 -14.86 4.73
N ASP A 324 -34.87 -14.09 4.20
CA ASP A 324 -35.71 -13.19 5.01
C ASP A 324 -36.56 -13.97 6.03
N GLN A 325 -37.00 -15.20 5.72
CA GLN A 325 -37.68 -16.07 6.68
C GLN A 325 -36.75 -16.47 7.82
N GLN A 326 -35.53 -16.91 7.52
CA GLN A 326 -34.56 -17.32 8.53
C GLN A 326 -34.09 -16.16 9.41
N VAL A 327 -33.80 -14.99 8.82
CA VAL A 327 -33.45 -13.77 9.57
C VAL A 327 -34.57 -13.37 10.52
N ARG A 328 -35.85 -13.45 10.11
CA ARG A 328 -36.98 -13.15 11.01
C ARG A 328 -37.12 -14.14 12.17
N GLN A 329 -36.77 -15.41 11.96
CA GLN A 329 -36.88 -16.46 12.99
C GLN A 329 -35.68 -16.45 13.97
N GLN A 330 -34.47 -16.20 13.48
CA GLN A 330 -33.22 -16.40 14.23
C GLN A 330 -32.44 -15.11 14.49
N GLY A 331 -32.86 -13.98 13.91
CA GLY A 331 -32.15 -12.69 13.97
C GLY A 331 -30.97 -12.58 13.00
N ASN A 332 -30.36 -13.71 12.65
CA ASN A 332 -29.31 -13.83 11.64
C ASN A 332 -29.52 -15.07 10.77
N ALA A 333 -28.85 -15.11 9.63
CA ALA A 333 -28.82 -16.25 8.73
C ALA A 333 -27.47 -16.32 8.02
N GLN A 334 -27.07 -17.52 7.63
CA GLN A 334 -25.88 -17.73 6.80
C GLN A 334 -26.08 -18.96 5.92
N GLY A 335 -25.36 -19.01 4.81
CA GLY A 335 -25.42 -20.14 3.90
C GLY A 335 -24.51 -19.96 2.69
N THR A 336 -24.80 -20.72 1.65
CA THR A 336 -24.25 -20.51 0.31
C THR A 336 -25.38 -20.22 -0.68
N MET A 337 -25.08 -19.50 -1.74
CA MET A 337 -25.99 -19.28 -2.85
C MET A 337 -25.25 -19.45 -4.17
N GLN A 338 -25.94 -19.97 -5.17
CA GLN A 338 -25.34 -20.30 -6.45
C GLN A 338 -26.24 -19.79 -7.58
N LEU A 339 -25.64 -19.25 -8.62
CA LEU A 339 -26.38 -18.82 -9.80
C LEU A 339 -26.91 -20.04 -10.56
N ASP A 340 -28.16 -19.96 -11.00
CA ASP A 340 -28.73 -20.82 -12.04
C ASP A 340 -28.96 -19.95 -13.27
N LEU A 341 -28.49 -20.38 -14.44
CA LEU A 341 -28.63 -19.61 -15.67
C LEU A 341 -29.14 -20.49 -16.80
N ARG A 342 -29.92 -19.89 -17.69
CA ARG A 342 -30.41 -20.53 -18.91
C ARG A 342 -30.27 -19.58 -20.08
N TRP A 343 -29.54 -20.03 -21.08
CA TRP A 343 -29.36 -19.32 -22.34
C TRP A 343 -30.58 -19.47 -23.25
N ALA A 344 -30.85 -18.44 -24.05
CA ALA A 344 -31.87 -18.47 -25.10
C ALA A 344 -31.31 -18.89 -26.48
N ASN A 345 -29.99 -18.91 -26.62
CA ASN A 345 -29.25 -19.34 -27.80
C ASN A 345 -28.68 -20.77 -27.62
N ASP A 346 -27.93 -21.25 -28.61
CA ASP A 346 -27.30 -22.58 -28.59
C ASP A 346 -26.02 -22.66 -27.71
N HIS A 347 -25.83 -21.72 -26.77
CA HIS A 347 -24.70 -21.78 -25.83
C HIS A 347 -24.85 -22.98 -24.90
N ASP A 348 -23.80 -23.78 -24.77
CA ASP A 348 -23.77 -24.93 -23.86
C ASP A 348 -23.55 -24.45 -22.41
N PRO A 349 -24.56 -24.50 -21.52
CA PRO A 349 -24.38 -24.09 -20.12
C PRO A 349 -23.38 -24.99 -19.37
N GLY A 350 -23.00 -26.15 -19.91
CA GLY A 350 -21.98 -27.04 -19.37
C GLY A 350 -20.55 -26.50 -19.47
N VAL A 351 -20.31 -25.43 -20.24
CA VAL A 351 -19.01 -24.75 -20.31
C VAL A 351 -18.90 -23.57 -19.34
N ASP A 352 -20.00 -23.19 -18.67
CA ASP A 352 -20.05 -22.09 -17.72
C ASP A 352 -19.68 -22.54 -16.30
N GLY A 353 -18.87 -21.72 -15.62
CA GLY A 353 -18.52 -21.91 -14.23
C GLY A 353 -19.46 -21.11 -13.33
N CYS A 354 -20.24 -21.79 -12.48
CA CYS A 354 -21.15 -21.13 -11.53
C CYS A 354 -20.76 -21.49 -10.08
N PRO A 355 -19.64 -20.96 -9.54
CA PRO A 355 -19.29 -21.17 -8.13
C PRO A 355 -20.39 -20.63 -7.20
N ALA A 356 -20.57 -21.29 -6.05
CA ALA A 356 -21.38 -20.75 -4.99
C ALA A 356 -20.63 -19.65 -4.23
N THR A 357 -21.38 -18.74 -3.61
CA THR A 357 -20.84 -17.70 -2.71
C THR A 357 -21.42 -17.90 -1.32
N ALA A 358 -20.55 -17.95 -0.32
CA ALA A 358 -20.92 -17.96 1.08
C ALA A 358 -21.43 -16.58 1.50
N TRP A 359 -22.61 -16.52 2.12
CA TRP A 359 -23.27 -15.30 2.53
C TRP A 359 -23.63 -15.34 4.01
N GLN A 360 -23.81 -14.16 4.59
CA GLN A 360 -24.38 -13.94 5.92
C GLN A 360 -25.33 -12.74 5.88
N ALA A 361 -26.38 -12.79 6.69
CA ALA A 361 -27.42 -11.78 6.73
C ALA A 361 -27.94 -11.56 8.16
N ASP A 362 -28.36 -10.34 8.45
CA ASP A 362 -29.22 -10.00 9.58
C ASP A 362 -30.34 -9.04 9.14
N SER A 363 -31.02 -8.42 10.10
CA SER A 363 -32.09 -7.46 9.82
C SER A 363 -31.64 -6.24 9.00
N GLN A 364 -30.35 -5.90 9.00
CA GLN A 364 -29.82 -4.69 8.36
C GLN A 364 -28.86 -5.00 7.20
N ARG A 365 -27.96 -5.98 7.34
CA ARG A 365 -26.88 -6.26 6.39
C ARG A 365 -27.05 -7.61 5.71
N PHE A 366 -26.62 -7.68 4.45
CA PHE A 366 -26.52 -8.91 3.67
C PHE A 366 -25.23 -8.86 2.86
N THR A 367 -24.23 -9.66 3.28
CA THR A 367 -22.85 -9.56 2.80
C THR A 367 -22.24 -10.93 2.55
N ALA A 368 -21.10 -10.95 1.84
CA ALA A 368 -20.30 -12.15 1.72
C ALA A 368 -19.85 -12.55 3.13
N ARG A 369 -19.82 -13.85 3.41
CA ARG A 369 -19.34 -14.37 4.69
C ARG A 369 -17.82 -14.51 4.62
N PRO A 370 -17.06 -14.04 5.63
CA PRO A 370 -15.62 -14.21 5.65
C PRO A 370 -15.24 -15.62 6.11
N ARG A 371 -14.08 -16.09 5.64
CA ARG A 371 -13.46 -17.32 6.16
C ARG A 371 -12.49 -17.05 7.30
N THR A 372 -12.06 -15.79 7.44
CA THR A 372 -11.11 -15.34 8.47
C THR A 372 -11.75 -14.33 9.42
N ASN A 373 -11.06 -14.04 10.52
CA ASN A 373 -11.51 -13.05 11.52
C ASN A 373 -11.13 -11.60 11.17
N ASP A 374 -10.60 -11.34 9.97
CA ASP A 374 -10.20 -10.00 9.54
C ASP A 374 -11.40 -9.10 9.21
N HIS A 375 -12.55 -9.71 8.94
CA HIS A 375 -13.74 -9.04 8.44
C HIS A 375 -14.94 -9.29 9.33
N HIS A 376 -15.87 -8.34 9.37
CA HIS A 376 -17.12 -8.46 10.09
C HIS A 376 -18.24 -7.75 9.30
N MET A 377 -19.21 -8.51 8.79
CA MET A 377 -20.45 -7.97 8.19
C MET A 377 -20.23 -6.82 7.19
N GLY A 378 -19.34 -7.01 6.21
CA GLY A 378 -19.03 -5.99 5.20
C GLY A 378 -18.03 -4.91 5.64
N MET A 379 -17.41 -5.06 6.82
CA MET A 379 -16.40 -4.15 7.38
C MET A 379 -15.08 -4.87 7.65
N LEU A 380 -13.98 -4.13 7.67
CA LEU A 380 -12.72 -4.57 8.27
C LEU A 380 -12.85 -4.55 9.80
N ARG A 381 -12.41 -5.63 10.47
CA ARG A 381 -12.55 -5.79 11.92
C ARG A 381 -11.45 -5.04 12.68
N LEU A 382 -11.58 -3.71 12.75
CA LEU A 382 -10.58 -2.80 13.33
C LEU A 382 -10.67 -2.62 14.85
N GLY A 383 -11.59 -3.32 15.52
CA GLY A 383 -11.77 -3.22 16.96
C GLY A 383 -10.50 -3.50 17.75
N GLY A 384 -10.11 -2.54 18.59
CA GLY A 384 -8.87 -2.57 19.38
C GLY A 384 -7.61 -2.13 18.62
N ALA A 385 -7.70 -1.77 17.34
CA ALA A 385 -6.58 -1.19 16.60
C ALA A 385 -6.21 0.18 17.19
N ASN A 386 -4.92 0.41 17.42
CA ASN A 386 -4.38 1.64 18.03
C ASN A 386 -2.90 1.80 17.63
N ASP A 387 -2.29 2.90 18.03
CA ASP A 387 -0.91 3.29 17.73
C ASP A 387 0.09 2.96 18.86
N ARG A 388 -0.22 1.94 19.67
CA ARG A 388 0.68 1.47 20.74
C ARG A 388 1.74 0.49 20.24
N TRP A 389 1.44 -0.21 19.14
CA TRP A 389 2.30 -1.23 18.52
C TRP A 389 2.77 -2.31 19.50
N ASP A 390 1.85 -2.75 20.37
CA ASP A 390 2.09 -3.78 21.37
C ASP A 390 2.27 -5.16 20.70
N GLN A 391 3.42 -5.79 20.93
CA GLN A 391 3.75 -7.09 20.36
C GLN A 391 2.93 -8.25 20.97
N SER A 392 2.36 -8.07 22.16
CA SER A 392 1.48 -9.07 22.80
C SER A 392 0.05 -9.06 22.25
N LYS A 393 -0.27 -8.07 21.40
CA LYS A 393 -1.60 -7.84 20.84
C LYS A 393 -2.02 -8.95 19.89
N ARG A 394 -3.16 -9.57 20.21
CA ARG A 394 -3.72 -10.71 19.46
C ARG A 394 -4.49 -10.34 18.19
N ILE A 395 -4.93 -9.09 18.06
CA ILE A 395 -5.56 -8.65 16.81
C ILE A 395 -4.49 -8.29 15.77
N PRO A 396 -4.71 -8.51 14.47
CA PRO A 396 -3.69 -8.30 13.45
C PRO A 396 -3.54 -6.82 13.04
N PHE A 397 -4.43 -5.92 13.47
CA PHE A 397 -4.46 -4.54 12.98
C PHE A 397 -3.84 -3.54 13.96
N ASP A 398 -3.07 -2.60 13.41
CA ASP A 398 -2.51 -1.44 14.13
C ASP A 398 -2.76 -0.16 13.37
N VAL A 399 -2.91 0.94 14.11
CA VAL A 399 -2.88 2.28 13.56
C VAL A 399 -1.45 2.77 13.64
N TYR A 400 -0.98 3.51 12.63
CA TYR A 400 0.32 4.16 12.69
C TYR A 400 0.23 5.59 12.19
N GLN A 401 1.07 6.45 12.78
CA GLN A 401 1.18 7.86 12.42
C GLN A 401 2.62 8.31 12.14
N VAL A 402 3.59 7.55 12.64
CA VAL A 402 5.00 7.69 12.30
C VAL A 402 5.24 6.95 10.99
N ASP A 403 6.03 7.52 10.08
CA ASP A 403 6.40 6.88 8.83
C ASP A 403 7.30 5.65 9.06
N PRO A 404 6.81 4.40 8.88
CA PRO A 404 7.57 3.20 9.23
C PRO A 404 8.75 3.00 8.29
N ASP A 405 8.56 3.24 6.99
CA ASP A 405 9.57 3.15 5.94
C ASP A 405 10.80 4.00 6.26
N GLY A 406 10.58 5.31 6.43
CA GLY A 406 11.64 6.26 6.76
C GLY A 406 12.25 6.00 8.13
N THR A 407 11.47 5.51 9.10
CA THR A 407 11.99 5.11 10.42
C THR A 407 12.96 3.96 10.30
N ALA A 408 12.61 2.90 9.56
CA ALA A 408 13.46 1.74 9.37
C ALA A 408 14.76 2.12 8.64
N LEU A 409 14.67 2.75 7.46
CA LEU A 409 15.83 3.08 6.64
C LEU A 409 16.80 4.03 7.35
N LYS A 410 16.29 5.12 7.95
CA LYS A 410 17.14 6.04 8.71
C LYS A 410 17.78 5.38 9.93
N THR A 411 17.08 4.43 10.57
CA THR A 411 17.64 3.68 11.70
C THR A 411 18.76 2.75 11.24
N VAL A 412 18.61 2.06 10.11
CA VAL A 412 19.68 1.25 9.50
C VAL A 412 20.90 2.12 9.18
N ASP A 413 20.70 3.26 8.51
CA ASP A 413 21.78 4.20 8.18
C ASP A 413 22.47 4.76 9.42
N PHE A 414 21.70 5.07 10.47
CA PHE A 414 22.22 5.51 11.76
C PHE A 414 23.08 4.43 12.41
N VAL A 415 22.61 3.18 12.46
CA VAL A 415 23.36 2.04 13.03
C VAL A 415 24.68 1.83 12.29
N LEU A 416 24.65 1.86 10.95
CA LEU A 416 25.86 1.72 10.13
C LEU A 416 26.86 2.88 10.35
N SER A 417 26.34 4.10 10.48
CA SER A 417 27.18 5.29 10.72
C SER A 417 27.80 5.29 12.12
N ALA A 418 27.00 4.95 13.14
CA ALA A 418 27.46 4.81 14.51
C ALA A 418 28.51 3.71 14.65
N GLN A 419 28.29 2.55 14.01
CA GLN A 419 29.28 1.47 13.98
C GLN A 419 30.61 1.93 13.39
N ARG A 420 30.60 2.57 12.22
CA ARG A 420 31.83 3.09 11.58
C ARG A 420 32.55 4.09 12.47
N LEU A 421 31.81 4.91 13.20
CA LEU A 421 32.36 5.90 14.10
C LEU A 421 33.02 5.24 15.34
N ILE A 422 32.35 4.26 15.95
CA ILE A 422 32.90 3.43 17.03
C ILE A 422 34.19 2.75 16.56
N ASP A 423 34.18 2.14 15.38
CA ASP A 423 35.35 1.44 14.82
C ASP A 423 36.55 2.37 14.61
N LYS A 424 36.31 3.58 14.08
CA LYS A 424 37.36 4.59 13.89
C LYS A 424 37.92 5.11 15.21
N SER A 425 37.05 5.36 16.21
CA SER A 425 37.48 5.85 17.52
C SER A 425 38.40 4.89 18.27
N ARG A 426 38.33 3.59 17.97
CA ARG A 426 39.12 2.52 18.60
C ARG A 426 40.46 2.23 17.91
N LYS A 427 40.80 2.91 16.80
CA LYS A 427 42.11 2.72 16.14
C LYS A 427 43.24 3.27 17.02
N SER A 428 44.47 2.79 16.82
CA SER A 428 45.63 3.25 17.61
C SER A 428 45.90 4.75 17.42
N GLY A 429 46.06 5.49 18.52
CA GLY A 429 46.22 6.95 18.60
C GLY A 429 45.51 7.51 19.83
N THR A 430 45.78 8.76 20.23
CA THR A 430 45.09 9.41 21.37
C THR A 430 43.59 9.58 21.14
N ASP A 431 43.20 9.88 19.90
CA ASP A 431 41.81 10.11 19.47
C ASP A 431 41.35 9.06 18.45
N GLY A 432 42.10 7.96 18.31
CA GLY A 432 41.94 7.00 17.20
C GLY A 432 42.00 7.66 15.82
N ALA A 433 41.15 7.20 14.89
CA ALA A 433 41.05 7.75 13.53
C ALA A 433 39.81 8.65 13.35
N VAL A 434 39.29 9.23 14.44
CA VAL A 434 38.28 10.29 14.38
C VAL A 434 38.96 11.66 14.48
N THR A 435 38.34 12.68 13.90
CA THR A 435 38.87 14.05 13.96
C THR A 435 38.45 14.69 15.29
N TYR A 436 39.26 15.63 15.82
CA TYR A 436 38.90 16.40 17.02
C TYR A 436 37.59 17.21 16.88
N THR A 437 37.13 17.42 15.64
CA THR A 437 35.85 18.08 15.32
C THR A 437 34.65 17.13 15.36
N THR A 438 34.88 15.83 15.52
CA THR A 438 33.80 14.84 15.64
C THR A 438 33.27 14.88 17.05
N GLY A 439 32.01 15.29 17.23
CA GLY A 439 31.39 15.36 18.56
C GLY A 439 31.16 13.97 19.18
N ASP A 440 31.31 13.90 20.50
CA ASP A 440 31.07 12.68 21.27
C ASP A 440 29.58 12.31 21.37
N ASP A 441 28.72 13.33 21.37
CA ASP A 441 27.27 13.19 21.42
C ASP A 441 26.69 13.11 20.00
N GLN A 442 25.82 12.13 19.75
CA GLN A 442 25.25 11.89 18.42
C GLN A 442 23.72 11.84 18.48
N PRO A 443 23.00 12.59 17.62
CA PRO A 443 21.55 12.47 17.53
C PRO A 443 21.16 11.09 16.98
N VAL A 444 20.01 10.57 17.40
CA VAL A 444 19.42 9.39 16.76
C VAL A 444 18.67 9.75 15.49
N ALA A 445 18.33 8.74 14.69
CA ALA A 445 17.58 8.94 13.46
C ALA A 445 16.30 9.76 13.68
N ALA A 446 16.07 10.79 12.85
CA ALA A 446 14.89 11.63 13.00
C ALA A 446 13.62 10.91 12.51
N LEU A 447 12.63 10.78 13.38
CA LEU A 447 11.27 10.33 13.03
C LEU A 447 10.53 11.42 12.24
N ARG A 448 9.48 11.02 11.52
CA ARG A 448 8.55 11.95 10.86
C ARG A 448 7.13 11.44 10.96
N ALA A 449 6.18 12.37 11.03
CA ALA A 449 4.77 12.06 10.89
C ALA A 449 4.46 11.75 9.42
N GLY A 450 3.65 10.73 9.17
CA GLY A 450 3.31 10.24 7.82
C GLY A 450 1.83 10.35 7.45
N GLY A 451 1.00 10.94 8.32
CA GLY A 451 -0.45 10.76 8.29
C GLY A 451 -0.89 9.50 9.03
N ILE A 452 -2.19 9.25 9.12
CA ILE A 452 -2.77 8.13 9.88
C ILE A 452 -3.03 6.95 8.93
N GLY A 453 -2.42 5.81 9.19
CA GLY A 453 -2.61 4.58 8.40
C GLY A 453 -3.00 3.38 9.25
N VAL A 454 -3.45 2.33 8.57
CA VAL A 454 -3.73 1.03 9.19
C VAL A 454 -2.84 -0.03 8.55
N SER A 455 -2.15 -0.82 9.38
CA SER A 455 -1.36 -1.98 8.95
C SER A 455 -1.97 -3.28 9.43
N ARG A 456 -1.73 -4.35 8.68
CA ARG A 456 -2.07 -5.72 9.07
C ARG A 456 -0.81 -6.54 9.28
N HIS A 457 -0.54 -6.93 10.52
CA HIS A 457 0.58 -7.80 10.89
C HIS A 457 0.46 -9.17 10.20
N GLY A 458 1.56 -9.67 9.64
CA GLY A 458 1.61 -10.96 8.93
C GLY A 458 0.80 -10.96 7.62
N ARG A 459 0.65 -9.81 6.95
CA ARG A 459 -0.16 -9.68 5.72
C ARG A 459 0.32 -10.59 4.59
N ALA A 460 1.64 -10.77 4.43
CA ALA A 460 2.19 -11.60 3.36
C ALA A 460 1.79 -13.08 3.49
N ALA A 461 1.81 -13.63 4.70
CA ALA A 461 1.31 -15.00 4.93
C ALA A 461 -0.19 -15.10 4.59
N ALA A 462 -1.00 -14.14 5.04
CA ALA A 462 -2.43 -14.13 4.73
C ALA A 462 -2.73 -14.07 3.22
N LEU A 463 -1.95 -13.28 2.46
CA LEU A 463 -2.04 -13.26 1.00
C LEU A 463 -1.66 -14.63 0.40
N ALA A 464 -0.61 -15.29 0.89
CA ALA A 464 -0.20 -16.62 0.42
C ALA A 464 -1.31 -17.66 0.63
N PHE A 465 -1.96 -17.69 1.81
CA PHE A 465 -3.11 -18.56 2.08
C PHE A 465 -4.29 -18.28 1.14
N GLY A 466 -4.58 -17.00 0.89
CA GLY A 466 -5.63 -16.61 -0.06
C GLY A 466 -5.33 -17.01 -1.49
N ALA A 467 -4.08 -16.85 -1.92
CA ALA A 467 -3.61 -17.23 -3.24
C ALA A 467 -3.65 -18.75 -3.45
N ALA A 468 -3.26 -19.54 -2.45
CA ALA A 468 -3.32 -21.00 -2.51
C ALA A 468 -4.77 -21.51 -2.62
N SER A 469 -5.70 -20.90 -1.88
CA SER A 469 -7.14 -21.20 -2.02
C SER A 469 -7.65 -20.81 -3.42
N SER A 470 -7.23 -19.67 -3.95
CA SER A 470 -7.59 -19.21 -5.31
C SER A 470 -7.07 -20.16 -6.39
N ALA A 471 -5.84 -20.68 -6.24
CA ALA A 471 -5.25 -21.64 -7.17
C ALA A 471 -5.99 -22.99 -7.18
N ALA A 472 -6.41 -23.48 -6.01
CA ALA A 472 -7.23 -24.68 -5.90
C ALA A 472 -8.60 -24.51 -6.59
N LYS A 473 -9.24 -23.35 -6.39
CA LYS A 473 -10.53 -23.02 -7.01
C LYS A 473 -10.40 -22.85 -8.53
N ASP A 474 -9.33 -22.23 -9.00
CA ASP A 474 -9.04 -22.14 -10.44
C ASP A 474 -8.84 -23.52 -11.07
N GLY A 475 -8.16 -24.43 -10.38
CA GLY A 475 -8.05 -25.84 -10.78
C GLY A 475 -9.42 -26.49 -10.97
N ALA A 476 -10.35 -26.28 -10.04
CA ALA A 476 -11.72 -26.80 -10.14
C ALA A 476 -12.51 -26.15 -11.30
N VAL A 477 -12.34 -24.85 -11.58
CA VAL A 477 -12.94 -24.20 -12.76
C VAL A 477 -12.42 -24.84 -14.06
N ARG A 478 -11.11 -25.10 -14.15
CA ARG A 478 -10.51 -25.76 -15.33
C ARG A 478 -10.94 -27.21 -15.52
N SER A 479 -11.40 -27.89 -14.46
CA SER A 479 -11.96 -29.25 -14.54
C SER A 479 -13.39 -29.29 -15.07
N GLY A 480 -14.04 -28.14 -15.31
CA GLY A 480 -15.37 -28.03 -15.92
C GLY A 480 -16.49 -27.65 -14.94
N ALA A 481 -17.69 -27.43 -15.49
CA ALA A 481 -18.84 -26.87 -14.75
C ALA A 481 -19.21 -27.67 -13.48
N ALA A 482 -19.16 -29.00 -13.53
CA ALA A 482 -19.49 -29.86 -12.38
C ALA A 482 -18.54 -29.64 -11.19
N ALA A 483 -17.23 -29.49 -11.46
CA ALA A 483 -16.25 -29.19 -10.42
C ALA A 483 -16.36 -27.73 -9.95
N SER A 484 -16.62 -26.80 -10.87
CA SER A 484 -16.89 -25.39 -10.55
C SER A 484 -18.10 -25.22 -9.63
N ALA A 485 -19.14 -26.03 -9.80
CA ALA A 485 -20.33 -26.01 -8.96
C ALA A 485 -20.06 -26.42 -7.50
N GLY A 486 -18.96 -27.13 -7.23
CA GLY A 486 -18.51 -27.47 -5.88
C GLY A 486 -17.73 -26.36 -5.17
N ILE A 487 -17.44 -25.24 -5.84
CA ILE A 487 -16.69 -24.11 -5.28
C ILE A 487 -17.59 -23.27 -4.36
N ALA A 488 -17.04 -22.81 -3.24
CA ALA A 488 -17.59 -21.78 -2.39
C ALA A 488 -16.61 -20.60 -2.27
N LEU A 489 -17.06 -19.42 -2.67
CA LEU A 489 -16.35 -18.15 -2.57
C LEU A 489 -16.72 -17.46 -1.25
N PHE A 490 -15.71 -16.99 -0.53
CA PHE A 490 -15.85 -16.21 0.70
C PHE A 490 -15.45 -14.76 0.43
N THR A 491 -15.63 -13.90 1.44
CA THR A 491 -15.24 -12.48 1.38
C THR A 491 -13.84 -12.30 0.80
N GLU A 492 -12.87 -13.08 1.27
CA GLU A 492 -11.47 -13.00 0.86
C GLU A 492 -11.21 -13.37 -0.61
N ASP A 493 -12.12 -14.11 -1.25
CA ASP A 493 -11.99 -14.48 -2.68
C ASP A 493 -12.62 -13.42 -3.60
N VAL A 494 -13.55 -12.62 -3.08
CA VAL A 494 -14.30 -11.60 -3.85
C VAL A 494 -13.93 -10.17 -3.45
N LEU A 495 -13.04 -9.99 -2.48
CA LEU A 495 -12.60 -8.68 -2.00
C LEU A 495 -11.72 -7.97 -3.03
N ARG A 496 -12.12 -6.76 -3.43
CA ARG A 496 -11.30 -5.84 -4.24
C ARG A 496 -10.50 -4.87 -3.40
N GLY A 497 -11.04 -4.45 -2.26
CA GLY A 497 -10.40 -3.43 -1.42
C GLY A 497 -11.36 -2.75 -0.45
N TYR A 498 -11.04 -1.50 -0.12
CA TYR A 498 -11.64 -0.80 1.02
C TYR A 498 -12.04 0.64 0.66
N ARG A 499 -13.25 1.03 1.09
CA ARG A 499 -13.66 2.42 1.21
C ARG A 499 -13.42 2.86 2.65
N VAL A 500 -12.50 3.82 2.82
CA VAL A 500 -12.04 4.22 4.15
C VAL A 500 -12.78 5.47 4.58
N ASP A 501 -13.38 5.42 5.77
CA ASP A 501 -14.01 6.55 6.40
C ASP A 501 -13.21 6.97 7.63
N VAL A 502 -13.24 8.27 7.91
CA VAL A 502 -12.61 8.84 9.09
C VAL A 502 -13.61 9.72 9.83
N GLN A 503 -13.48 9.74 11.15
CA GLN A 503 -14.27 10.59 12.02
C GLN A 503 -13.33 11.40 12.92
N PRO A 504 -13.28 12.73 12.77
CA PRO A 504 -12.53 13.59 13.68
C PRO A 504 -13.25 13.67 15.04
N ILE A 505 -12.47 13.74 16.12
CA ILE A 505 -12.94 14.00 17.49
C ILE A 505 -12.34 15.34 17.90
N ILE A 506 -13.19 16.36 17.96
CA ILE A 506 -12.80 17.75 18.22
C ILE A 506 -13.40 18.19 19.55
N GLY A 507 -12.57 18.67 20.47
CA GLY A 507 -13.03 19.05 21.82
C GLY A 507 -13.69 17.89 22.57
N GLY A 508 -13.24 16.65 22.33
CA GLY A 508 -13.81 15.44 22.93
C GLY A 508 -15.13 14.97 22.32
N LYS A 509 -15.65 15.65 21.29
CA LYS A 509 -16.91 15.28 20.63
C LYS A 509 -16.64 14.65 19.25
N PRO A 510 -17.14 13.44 18.97
CA PRO A 510 -17.07 12.86 17.64
C PRO A 510 -17.85 13.70 16.63
N GLY A 511 -17.24 13.99 15.49
CA GLY A 511 -17.91 14.59 14.34
C GLY A 511 -18.66 13.55 13.49
N ARG A 512 -19.09 13.94 12.29
CA ARG A 512 -19.66 13.01 11.30
C ARG A 512 -18.59 12.11 10.69
N TRP A 513 -18.96 10.89 10.33
CA TRP A 513 -18.14 10.03 9.47
C TRP A 513 -18.02 10.65 8.08
N GLN A 514 -16.81 10.64 7.53
CA GLN A 514 -16.51 11.18 6.21
C GLN A 514 -15.67 10.19 5.42
N SER A 515 -16.13 9.84 4.21
CA SER A 515 -15.38 8.98 3.30
C SER A 515 -14.21 9.72 2.67
N LEU A 516 -13.03 9.10 2.74
CA LEU A 516 -11.81 9.52 2.06
C LEU A 516 -11.76 9.08 0.60
N CYS A 517 -12.78 8.35 0.14
CA CYS A 517 -12.86 7.74 -1.19
C CYS A 517 -13.94 8.38 -2.09
N ARG A 518 -14.71 9.36 -1.57
CA ARG A 518 -15.70 10.09 -2.37
C ARG A 518 -15.02 10.97 -3.43
N ARG A 519 -15.41 10.80 -4.69
CA ARG A 519 -14.83 11.49 -5.86
C ARG A 519 -15.91 11.90 -6.84
N GLN A 520 -15.53 12.71 -7.82
CA GLN A 520 -16.32 13.02 -9.01
C GLN A 520 -15.45 12.65 -10.21
N GLY A 521 -15.96 11.74 -11.06
CA GLY A 521 -15.26 11.26 -12.25
C GLY A 521 -15.82 11.88 -13.52
N ALA A 522 -14.95 12.32 -14.41
CA ALA A 522 -15.29 12.61 -15.79
C ALA A 522 -14.71 11.52 -16.69
N TYR A 523 -15.56 10.98 -17.57
CA TYR A 523 -15.27 9.80 -18.40
C TYR A 523 -15.43 10.16 -19.87
N GLN A 524 -14.48 9.75 -20.71
CA GLN A 524 -14.51 9.98 -22.15
C GLN A 524 -14.03 8.74 -22.91
N ILE A 525 -14.62 8.49 -24.07
CA ILE A 525 -14.15 7.47 -25.00
C ILE A 525 -12.91 8.01 -25.71
N ALA A 526 -11.79 7.31 -25.60
CA ALA A 526 -10.51 7.78 -26.13
C ALA A 526 -10.53 7.98 -27.66
N ALA A 527 -11.20 7.07 -28.38
CA ALA A 527 -11.25 7.10 -29.84
C ALA A 527 -12.07 8.25 -30.43
N THR A 528 -13.16 8.66 -29.75
CA THR A 528 -14.12 9.66 -30.28
C THR A 528 -14.12 10.98 -29.50
N GLY A 529 -13.54 11.00 -28.30
CA GLY A 529 -13.68 12.11 -27.35
C GLY A 529 -15.09 12.24 -26.74
N ALA A 530 -16.00 11.31 -27.03
CA ALA A 530 -17.38 11.37 -26.55
C ALA A 530 -17.42 11.22 -25.02
N LYS A 531 -18.14 12.12 -24.35
CA LYS A 531 -18.33 12.08 -22.89
C LYS A 531 -19.29 10.96 -22.52
N LEU A 532 -18.90 10.15 -21.54
CA LEU A 532 -19.75 9.12 -20.95
C LEU A 532 -20.45 9.69 -19.72
N SER A 533 -21.79 9.72 -19.76
CA SER A 533 -22.60 10.03 -18.58
C SER A 533 -22.65 8.78 -17.69
N LEU A 534 -22.00 8.86 -16.53
CA LEU A 534 -22.07 7.89 -15.44
C LEU A 534 -22.63 8.60 -14.18
N PRO A 535 -23.14 7.87 -13.18
CA PRO A 535 -23.70 8.47 -11.97
C PRO A 535 -22.75 9.49 -11.32
N ALA A 536 -23.31 10.62 -10.89
CA ALA A 536 -22.53 11.73 -10.32
C ALA A 536 -21.91 11.40 -8.96
N ASP A 537 -22.56 10.51 -8.19
CA ASP A 537 -22.09 10.01 -6.91
C ASP A 537 -21.15 8.82 -7.13
N ASP A 538 -19.86 9.12 -7.31
CA ASP A 538 -18.79 8.14 -7.48
C ASP A 538 -17.98 8.00 -6.19
N GLU A 539 -17.68 6.76 -5.82
CA GLU A 539 -16.84 6.43 -4.68
C GLU A 539 -15.84 5.35 -5.07
N GLY A 540 -14.57 5.75 -5.14
CA GLY A 540 -13.46 4.84 -5.42
C GLY A 540 -13.14 3.94 -4.23
N TYR A 541 -12.02 3.23 -4.29
CA TYR A 541 -11.55 2.40 -3.18
C TYR A 541 -10.04 2.19 -3.23
N VAL A 542 -9.44 1.88 -2.08
CA VAL A 542 -8.04 1.46 -1.98
C VAL A 542 -7.95 -0.05 -2.23
N LYS A 543 -7.02 -0.49 -3.08
CA LYS A 543 -6.87 -1.92 -3.44
C LYS A 543 -6.52 -2.80 -2.24
N GLY A 544 -7.12 -3.99 -2.18
CA GLY A 544 -6.97 -4.93 -1.06
C GLY A 544 -5.55 -5.50 -0.91
N ALA A 545 -4.86 -5.77 -2.01
CA ALA A 545 -3.45 -6.13 -2.05
C ALA A 545 -2.82 -5.63 -3.36
N SER A 546 -1.60 -5.10 -3.26
CA SER A 546 -0.80 -4.72 -4.43
C SER A 546 0.65 -5.04 -4.12
N THR A 547 1.28 -5.79 -5.02
CA THR A 547 2.68 -6.18 -4.91
C THR A 547 3.47 -5.54 -6.03
N THR A 548 4.71 -5.16 -5.77
CA THR A 548 5.66 -4.78 -6.81
C THR A 548 6.69 -5.90 -7.00
N SER A 549 7.20 -6.07 -8.20
CA SER A 549 8.34 -6.95 -8.49
C SER A 549 9.48 -6.13 -9.12
N THR A 550 10.71 -6.61 -8.98
CA THR A 550 11.91 -6.07 -9.65
C THR A 550 12.26 -6.82 -10.92
N ALA A 551 11.34 -7.64 -11.45
CA ALA A 551 11.52 -8.36 -12.71
C ALA A 551 11.67 -7.39 -13.90
N ASN A 552 12.80 -6.68 -13.96
CA ASN A 552 13.41 -6.25 -15.20
C ASN A 552 14.14 -7.48 -15.74
N PRO A 553 13.78 -8.00 -16.92
CA PRO A 553 14.45 -9.16 -17.53
C PRO A 553 15.97 -9.01 -17.63
N ALA A 554 16.48 -7.77 -17.61
CA ALA A 554 17.91 -7.47 -17.71
C ALA A 554 18.68 -7.53 -16.37
N SER A 555 18.04 -7.56 -15.20
CA SER A 555 18.74 -7.45 -13.90
C SER A 555 19.11 -8.78 -13.25
N GLY A 556 18.70 -9.92 -13.83
CA GLY A 556 18.90 -11.25 -13.22
C GLY A 556 18.12 -11.46 -11.92
N ALA A 557 17.20 -10.55 -11.58
CA ALA A 557 16.30 -10.67 -10.44
C ALA A 557 15.35 -11.86 -10.59
N ASP A 558 15.03 -12.52 -9.47
CA ASP A 558 14.05 -13.61 -9.44
C ASP A 558 12.67 -13.07 -9.88
N PRO A 559 12.09 -13.54 -10.99
CA PRO A 559 10.78 -13.09 -11.45
C PRO A 559 9.64 -13.43 -10.49
N ASP A 560 9.85 -14.38 -9.58
CA ASP A 560 8.90 -14.76 -8.55
C ASP A 560 9.02 -13.89 -7.27
N ASP A 561 10.00 -13.00 -7.16
CA ASP A 561 10.13 -12.08 -6.03
C ASP A 561 9.10 -10.93 -6.11
N HIS A 562 8.21 -10.93 -5.12
CA HIS A 562 7.13 -9.97 -4.95
C HIS A 562 7.22 -9.28 -3.59
N TYR A 563 7.12 -7.95 -3.58
CA TYR A 563 7.24 -7.12 -2.39
C TYR A 563 5.85 -6.62 -1.99
N LEU A 564 5.39 -7.03 -0.81
CA LEU A 564 4.08 -6.65 -0.24
C LEU A 564 4.29 -5.91 1.08
N HIS A 565 3.91 -4.63 1.13
CA HIS A 565 3.95 -3.85 2.35
C HIS A 565 2.78 -4.22 3.29
N GLU A 566 2.94 -4.15 4.62
CA GLU A 566 1.85 -4.48 5.58
C GLU A 566 0.78 -3.39 5.72
N SER A 567 1.09 -2.15 5.33
CA SER A 567 0.10 -1.05 5.30
C SER A 567 -1.02 -1.34 4.31
N LEU A 568 -2.27 -1.30 4.80
CA LEU A 568 -3.48 -1.39 3.98
C LEU A 568 -3.76 -0.06 3.29
N PHE A 569 -3.64 1.05 4.02
CA PHE A 569 -3.82 2.42 3.53
C PHE A 569 -3.19 3.43 4.49
N ARG A 570 -2.92 4.64 4.00
CA ARG A 570 -2.42 5.77 4.79
C ARG A 570 -3.07 7.09 4.36
N TRP A 571 -3.79 7.72 5.28
CA TRP A 571 -4.41 9.02 5.07
C TRP A 571 -3.49 10.15 5.56
N ALA A 572 -2.97 10.92 4.61
CA ALA A 572 -2.11 12.08 4.90
C ALA A 572 -2.84 13.43 4.78
N GLY A 573 -4.15 13.47 5.03
CA GLY A 573 -4.94 14.71 4.93
C GLY A 573 -5.45 15.04 3.52
N TRP A 574 -5.50 14.06 2.62
CA TRP A 574 -6.11 14.18 1.28
C TRP A 574 -6.90 12.92 0.90
N SER A 575 -7.61 12.94 -0.22
CA SER A 575 -8.33 11.78 -0.75
C SER A 575 -7.39 10.59 -0.98
N LEU A 576 -7.90 9.37 -0.74
CA LEU A 576 -7.18 8.12 -0.98
C LEU A 576 -7.32 7.60 -2.42
N VAL A 577 -8.17 8.24 -3.23
CA VAL A 577 -8.53 7.76 -4.58
C VAL A 577 -8.43 8.86 -5.65
N VAL A 578 -7.92 10.03 -5.26
CA VAL A 578 -7.73 11.19 -6.14
C VAL A 578 -6.34 11.77 -5.88
N PRO A 579 -5.56 12.12 -6.93
CA PRO A 579 -4.27 12.78 -6.76
C PRO A 579 -4.42 14.12 -6.02
N ARG A 580 -3.35 14.57 -5.37
CA ARG A 580 -3.29 15.94 -4.85
C ARG A 580 -3.22 16.92 -6.01
N PRO A 581 -3.93 18.07 -5.95
CA PRO A 581 -3.76 19.14 -6.90
C PRO A 581 -2.31 19.62 -6.91
N GLY A 582 -1.74 19.80 -8.10
CA GLY A 582 -0.37 20.29 -8.27
C GLY A 582 0.25 19.81 -9.58
N ARG A 583 1.34 20.48 -9.97
CA ARG A 583 2.18 20.08 -11.10
C ARG A 583 3.21 19.05 -10.64
N THR A 584 3.63 18.19 -11.56
CA THR A 584 4.70 17.23 -11.32
C THR A 584 6.04 17.84 -11.74
N LEU A 585 7.10 17.62 -10.96
CA LEU A 585 8.46 17.98 -11.37
C LEU A 585 8.98 16.91 -12.33
N ARG A 586 9.28 17.31 -13.58
CA ARG A 586 9.90 16.41 -14.57
C ARG A 586 11.37 16.81 -14.73
N ALA A 587 12.25 15.81 -14.72
CA ALA A 587 13.66 16.03 -15.01
C ALA A 587 13.84 16.60 -16.43
N GLN A 588 14.78 17.54 -16.56
CA GLN A 588 15.23 18.10 -17.82
C GLN A 588 16.76 18.01 -17.85
N ASP A 589 17.30 17.58 -18.99
CA ASP A 589 18.75 17.61 -19.21
C ASP A 589 19.23 19.07 -19.20
N GLY A 590 20.11 19.39 -18.26
CA GLY A 590 20.73 20.69 -18.14
C GLY A 590 22.21 20.64 -18.54
N ASP A 591 22.66 21.67 -19.25
CA ASP A 591 24.07 21.82 -19.68
C ASP A 591 25.05 22.01 -18.49
N SER A 592 24.54 22.31 -17.29
CA SER A 592 25.34 22.63 -16.10
C SER A 592 25.89 21.41 -15.35
N GLY A 593 25.56 20.17 -15.77
CA GLY A 593 25.90 18.95 -15.03
C GLY A 593 25.13 18.78 -13.71
N VAL A 594 24.11 19.60 -13.46
CA VAL A 594 23.16 19.47 -12.36
C VAL A 594 21.79 19.15 -12.97
N GLN A 595 21.10 18.14 -12.45
CA GLN A 595 19.74 17.78 -12.90
C GLN A 595 18.82 19.00 -12.74
N ALA A 596 18.24 19.48 -13.84
CA ALA A 596 17.21 20.51 -13.83
C ALA A 596 15.83 19.86 -13.73
N GLU A 597 14.86 20.58 -13.18
CA GLU A 597 13.48 20.10 -13.05
C GLU A 597 12.49 21.18 -13.50
N VAL A 598 11.45 20.78 -14.25
CA VAL A 598 10.40 21.67 -14.74
C VAL A 598 9.04 21.23 -14.21
N PRO A 599 8.27 22.13 -13.55
CA PRO A 599 6.88 21.86 -13.20
C PRO A 599 6.01 21.67 -14.46
N THR A 600 5.47 20.47 -14.63
CA THR A 600 4.68 20.06 -15.80
C THR A 600 3.32 19.53 -15.38
N ASP A 601 2.28 19.87 -16.14
CA ASP A 601 0.97 19.23 -16.02
C ASP A 601 1.03 17.86 -16.72
N VAL A 602 0.84 16.79 -15.95
CA VAL A 602 0.84 15.41 -16.49
C VAL A 602 -0.60 14.98 -16.66
N THR A 603 -1.03 14.84 -17.92
CA THR A 603 -2.32 14.24 -18.29
C THR A 603 -2.11 12.81 -18.75
N ASP A 604 -3.07 11.92 -18.44
CA ASP A 604 -3.12 10.57 -19.00
C ASP A 604 -3.44 10.65 -20.50
N ALA A 605 -2.42 10.96 -21.31
CA ALA A 605 -2.47 10.89 -22.75
C ALA A 605 -2.26 9.44 -23.17
N VAL A 606 -3.18 8.55 -22.81
CA VAL A 606 -3.15 7.17 -23.28
C VAL A 606 -3.27 7.22 -24.80
N ALA A 607 -2.26 6.68 -25.51
CA ALA A 607 -2.31 6.51 -26.95
C ALA A 607 -3.61 5.74 -27.28
N ALA A 608 -4.53 6.40 -27.98
CA ALA A 608 -5.90 5.93 -28.19
C ALA A 608 -5.99 4.54 -28.85
N ALA A 609 -4.90 4.04 -29.46
CA ALA A 609 -4.83 2.73 -30.12
C ALA A 609 -4.49 1.57 -29.17
N ASP A 610 -3.56 1.74 -28.22
CA ASP A 610 -2.98 0.62 -27.44
C ASP A 610 -3.47 0.55 -25.99
N GLY A 611 -4.28 1.52 -25.57
CA GLY A 611 -4.83 1.62 -24.22
C GLY A 611 -6.12 0.82 -23.98
N ASN A 612 -6.80 1.17 -22.90
CA ASN A 612 -8.10 0.60 -22.55
C ASN A 612 -9.29 1.35 -23.16
N GLY A 613 -9.09 2.33 -24.04
CA GLY A 613 -10.17 3.02 -24.73
C GLY A 613 -10.98 4.03 -23.91
N ILE A 614 -10.68 4.25 -22.62
CA ILE A 614 -11.39 5.22 -21.76
C ILE A 614 -10.41 6.17 -21.08
N LEU A 615 -10.65 7.46 -21.24
CA LEU A 615 -9.96 8.52 -20.51
C LEU A 615 -10.78 8.91 -19.28
N THR A 616 -10.12 8.98 -18.13
CA THR A 616 -10.76 9.34 -16.86
C THR A 616 -10.02 10.46 -16.17
N SER A 617 -10.76 11.32 -15.48
CA SER A 617 -10.19 12.30 -14.55
C SER A 617 -11.04 12.36 -13.31
N PHE A 618 -10.40 12.41 -12.15
CA PHE A 618 -11.09 12.39 -10.86
C PHE A 618 -10.72 13.62 -10.04
N VAL A 619 -11.71 14.18 -9.36
CA VAL A 619 -11.52 15.20 -8.31
C VAL A 619 -12.20 14.76 -7.03
N ALA A 620 -11.69 15.18 -5.86
CA ALA A 620 -12.31 14.86 -4.60
C ALA A 620 -13.69 15.54 -4.53
N ALA A 621 -14.71 14.84 -4.06
CA ALA A 621 -16.04 15.42 -3.93
C ALA A 621 -16.00 16.62 -2.94
N LYS A 622 -16.62 17.74 -3.31
CA LYS A 622 -16.60 18.95 -2.47
C LYS A 622 -17.17 18.64 -1.07
N GLY A 623 -16.44 19.02 -0.03
CA GLY A 623 -16.85 18.82 1.38
C GLY A 623 -16.72 17.39 1.91
N SER A 624 -16.19 16.45 1.12
CA SER A 624 -16.01 15.06 1.57
C SER A 624 -14.81 14.88 2.51
N LEU A 625 -13.75 15.67 2.37
CA LEU A 625 -12.51 15.48 3.11
C LEU A 625 -12.46 16.26 4.43
N PRO A 626 -12.14 15.60 5.57
CA PRO A 626 -11.83 16.29 6.82
C PRO A 626 -10.43 16.92 6.78
N ARG A 627 -10.19 17.84 7.72
CA ARG A 627 -8.87 18.41 7.99
C ARG A 627 -8.07 17.46 8.90
N LEU A 628 -6.85 17.11 8.48
CA LEU A 628 -5.86 16.45 9.34
C LEU A 628 -5.06 17.51 10.11
N ARG A 629 -5.08 17.45 11.45
CA ARG A 629 -4.46 18.44 12.34
C ARG A 629 -3.68 17.77 13.45
N PHE A 630 -2.54 18.36 13.82
CA PHE A 630 -1.83 17.93 15.01
C PHE A 630 -2.66 18.23 16.27
N GLY A 631 -2.61 17.33 17.24
CA GLY A 631 -3.37 17.41 18.49
C GLY A 631 -4.84 17.00 18.38
N PHE A 632 -5.35 16.71 17.19
CA PHE A 632 -6.73 16.24 16.99
C PHE A 632 -6.76 14.71 17.05
N ALA A 633 -7.86 14.17 17.59
CA ALA A 633 -8.09 12.73 17.62
C ALA A 633 -8.96 12.29 16.44
N TYR A 634 -8.72 11.08 15.95
CA TYR A 634 -9.43 10.50 14.82
C TYR A 634 -9.76 9.04 15.07
N ARG A 635 -10.89 8.58 14.53
CA ARG A 635 -11.24 7.17 14.38
C ARG A 635 -11.33 6.81 12.91
N LEU A 636 -11.01 5.56 12.58
CA LEU A 636 -11.06 5.03 11.22
C LEU A 636 -11.98 3.80 11.18
N ARG A 637 -12.67 3.64 10.06
CA ARG A 637 -13.36 2.40 9.67
C ARG A 637 -13.14 2.14 8.18
N ALA A 638 -13.27 0.89 7.77
CA ALA A 638 -13.07 0.50 6.37
C ALA A 638 -14.21 -0.43 5.92
N ARG A 639 -15.02 0.03 4.97
CA ARG A 639 -16.08 -0.71 4.32
C ARG A 639 -15.49 -1.57 3.20
N LEU A 640 -15.87 -2.84 3.12
CA LEU A 640 -15.36 -3.77 2.12
C LEU A 640 -15.97 -3.48 0.76
N VAL A 641 -15.18 -3.65 -0.29
CA VAL A 641 -15.61 -3.54 -1.69
C VAL A 641 -15.47 -4.91 -2.33
N ASP A 642 -16.59 -5.48 -2.77
CA ASP A 642 -16.61 -6.79 -3.43
C ASP A 642 -16.26 -6.71 -4.93
N LEU A 643 -16.27 -7.85 -5.62
CA LEU A 643 -15.92 -7.96 -7.03
C LEU A 643 -16.84 -7.14 -7.96
N ALA A 644 -18.08 -6.88 -7.56
CA ALA A 644 -19.04 -6.04 -8.29
C ALA A 644 -18.97 -4.55 -7.90
N GLY A 645 -18.05 -4.19 -7.01
CA GLY A 645 -17.94 -2.83 -6.47
C GLY A 645 -19.01 -2.49 -5.45
N ASN A 646 -19.75 -3.47 -4.93
CA ASN A 646 -20.70 -3.25 -3.84
C ASN A 646 -19.95 -3.00 -2.54
N SER A 647 -20.50 -2.10 -1.74
CA SER A 647 -20.05 -1.77 -0.39
C SER A 647 -21.25 -1.26 0.40
N LEU A 648 -21.13 -1.21 1.72
CA LEU A 648 -22.06 -0.42 2.52
C LEU A 648 -21.95 1.06 2.12
N ASP A 649 -23.00 1.84 2.24
CA ASP A 649 -22.92 3.29 2.05
C ASP A 649 -22.25 3.97 3.26
N VAL A 650 -21.71 5.18 3.08
CA VAL A 650 -21.03 5.90 4.18
C VAL A 650 -22.00 6.26 5.32
N ASP A 651 -23.27 6.45 4.98
CA ASP A 651 -24.39 6.77 5.84
C ASP A 651 -25.38 5.60 5.97
N ASP A 652 -24.92 4.38 5.69
CA ASP A 652 -25.72 3.17 5.90
C ASP A 652 -26.26 3.14 7.34
N PRO A 653 -27.58 2.94 7.55
CA PRO A 653 -28.18 2.98 8.88
C PRO A 653 -27.57 1.97 9.87
N SER A 654 -27.00 0.87 9.39
CA SER A 654 -26.31 -0.13 10.22
C SER A 654 -24.94 0.33 10.74
N LEU A 655 -24.47 1.51 10.31
CA LEU A 655 -23.24 2.16 10.74
C LEU A 655 -23.49 3.36 11.68
N GLY A 656 -24.74 3.58 12.11
CA GLY A 656 -25.16 4.71 12.95
C GLY A 656 -24.72 4.65 14.42
N ASP A 657 -25.32 5.50 15.26
CA ASP A 657 -24.84 5.91 16.61
C ASP A 657 -24.66 4.79 17.67
N GLY A 658 -25.06 3.55 17.39
CA GLY A 658 -24.75 2.36 18.18
C GLY A 658 -23.49 1.65 17.68
N GLU A 659 -22.36 2.37 17.62
CA GLU A 659 -21.14 1.91 16.97
C GLU A 659 -20.69 0.53 17.44
N ASN A 660 -20.54 -0.39 16.48
CA ASN A 660 -19.94 -1.69 16.76
C ASN A 660 -18.43 -1.51 16.95
N GLU A 661 -17.97 -1.58 18.21
CA GLU A 661 -16.55 -1.44 18.56
C GLU A 661 -15.63 -2.44 17.84
N LEU A 662 -16.17 -3.51 17.24
CA LEU A 662 -15.40 -4.46 16.42
C LEU A 662 -14.96 -3.88 15.07
N GLU A 663 -15.61 -2.83 14.56
CA GLU A 663 -15.47 -2.33 13.18
C GLU A 663 -14.65 -1.03 13.09
N VAL A 664 -14.34 -0.43 14.25
CA VAL A 664 -13.75 0.91 14.35
C VAL A 664 -12.46 0.86 15.17
N THR A 665 -11.46 1.65 14.78
CA THR A 665 -10.24 1.79 15.58
C THR A 665 -10.51 2.47 16.92
N GLN A 666 -9.63 2.28 17.90
CA GLN A 666 -9.59 3.19 19.04
C GLN A 666 -9.27 4.62 18.55
N PRO A 667 -9.72 5.68 19.26
CA PRO A 667 -9.30 7.04 18.99
C PRO A 667 -7.77 7.18 19.00
N VAL A 668 -7.20 7.76 17.94
CA VAL A 668 -5.77 8.06 17.84
C VAL A 668 -5.57 9.55 17.66
N THR A 669 -4.76 10.15 18.54
CA THR A 669 -4.37 11.57 18.42
C THR A 669 -3.20 11.69 17.45
N TYR A 670 -3.32 12.57 16.46
CA TYR A 670 -2.26 12.80 15.48
C TYR A 670 -1.21 13.77 16.03
N TRP A 671 0.04 13.33 16.10
CA TRP A 671 1.17 14.03 16.70
C TRP A 671 2.26 14.34 15.68
N ARG A 672 3.04 15.37 15.99
CA ARG A 672 4.25 15.72 15.25
C ARG A 672 5.42 14.95 15.83
N PHE A 673 6.24 14.34 14.96
CA PHE A 673 7.41 13.55 15.35
C PHE A 673 8.72 14.11 14.78
N GLU A 674 8.62 15.02 13.82
CA GLU A 674 9.75 15.74 13.26
C GLU A 674 10.43 16.56 14.35
N PRO A 675 11.77 16.53 14.43
CA PRO A 675 12.50 17.43 15.31
C PRO A 675 12.18 18.89 14.97
N VAL A 676 12.41 19.77 15.94
CA VAL A 676 12.38 21.21 15.69
C VAL A 676 13.76 21.61 15.19
N ASP A 677 13.82 22.10 13.96
CA ASP A 677 15.08 22.56 13.38
C ASP A 677 15.65 23.74 14.18
N PRO A 678 16.98 23.83 14.33
CA PRO A 678 17.60 24.98 14.96
C PRO A 678 17.38 26.25 14.11
N PRO A 679 17.49 27.45 14.72
CA PRO A 679 17.53 28.69 13.97
C PRO A 679 18.61 28.66 12.87
N VAL A 680 18.31 29.27 11.74
CA VAL A 680 19.23 29.30 10.59
C VAL A 680 20.12 30.54 10.71
N LEU A 681 21.43 30.34 10.54
CA LEU A 681 22.36 31.44 10.36
C LEU A 681 22.36 31.88 8.90
N VAL A 682 22.35 33.20 8.67
CA VAL A 682 22.46 33.79 7.33
C VAL A 682 23.62 34.79 7.32
N GLN A 683 24.46 34.70 6.29
CA GLN A 683 25.56 35.62 6.09
C GLN A 683 25.04 37.05 5.81
N ARG A 684 25.61 38.05 6.51
CA ARG A 684 25.34 39.48 6.24
C ARG A 684 26.25 40.03 5.12
N ALA A 685 27.40 39.42 4.92
CA ALA A 685 28.39 39.74 3.89
C ALA A 685 29.04 38.46 3.36
N ARG A 686 29.79 38.53 2.25
CA ARG A 686 30.59 37.40 1.77
C ARG A 686 31.60 36.97 2.84
N ALA A 687 31.88 35.67 2.93
CA ALA A 687 32.88 35.15 3.86
C ALA A 687 34.27 35.71 3.51
N SER A 688 35.12 35.89 4.52
CA SER A 688 36.56 36.09 4.36
C SER A 688 37.33 34.75 4.41
N GLU A 689 38.64 34.77 4.15
CA GLU A 689 39.47 33.57 4.25
C GLU A 689 39.33 32.92 5.66
N GLY A 690 39.17 31.59 5.71
CA GLY A 690 39.02 30.84 6.95
C GLY A 690 37.67 31.02 7.68
N GLU A 691 36.81 31.90 7.17
CA GLU A 691 35.46 32.12 7.65
C GLU A 691 34.46 31.16 6.98
N SER A 692 33.45 30.73 7.73
CA SER A 692 32.32 29.97 7.19
C SER A 692 31.02 30.44 7.84
N LEU A 693 29.89 29.83 7.48
CA LEU A 693 28.60 30.19 8.07
C LEU A 693 28.62 30.09 9.60
N GLU A 694 29.21 29.02 10.14
CA GLU A 694 29.30 28.71 11.58
C GLU A 694 30.65 29.10 12.21
N ARG A 695 31.64 29.48 11.40
CA ARG A 695 32.96 29.92 11.87
C ARG A 695 33.15 31.41 11.61
N MET A 696 33.10 32.20 12.66
CA MET A 696 33.39 33.64 12.61
C MET A 696 34.88 33.87 12.85
N VAL A 697 35.48 34.75 12.04
CA VAL A 697 36.90 35.11 12.14
C VAL A 697 36.99 36.59 12.49
N ILE A 698 37.70 36.87 13.58
CA ILE A 698 38.05 38.23 14.01
C ILE A 698 39.51 38.45 13.64
N ARG A 699 39.79 39.50 12.86
CA ARG A 699 41.13 39.81 12.35
C ARG A 699 41.65 41.05 13.05
N SER A 700 42.45 40.87 14.09
CA SER A 700 43.07 41.93 14.88
C SER A 700 44.53 41.57 15.19
N ASN A 701 45.28 42.52 15.73
CA ASN A 701 46.63 42.28 16.27
C ASN A 701 46.76 42.89 17.67
N TYR A 702 47.89 42.64 18.36
CA TYR A 702 48.12 43.14 19.72
C TYR A 702 48.04 44.68 19.84
N ASP A 703 48.28 45.39 18.74
CA ASP A 703 48.32 46.85 18.60
C ASP A 703 47.25 47.41 17.63
N ALA A 704 46.39 46.56 17.07
CA ALA A 704 45.40 46.97 16.07
C ALA A 704 44.06 46.27 16.28
N ASP A 705 43.00 47.06 16.45
CA ASP A 705 41.63 46.55 16.42
C ASP A 705 41.24 46.06 15.02
N PRO A 706 40.10 45.37 14.84
CA PRO A 706 39.72 44.85 13.54
C PRO A 706 39.59 45.89 12.42
N ALA A 707 39.13 47.11 12.74
CA ALA A 707 39.03 48.16 11.73
C ALA A 707 40.42 48.62 11.27
N THR A 708 41.33 48.82 12.22
CA THR A 708 42.71 49.27 11.98
C THR A 708 43.53 48.19 11.27
N PHE A 709 43.39 46.92 11.69
CA PHE A 709 44.12 45.78 11.13
C PHE A 709 43.90 45.64 9.62
N LEU A 710 42.66 45.84 9.16
CA LEU A 710 42.30 45.77 7.74
C LEU A 710 42.96 46.88 6.89
N THR A 711 43.42 47.96 7.50
CA THR A 711 44.11 49.07 6.83
C THR A 711 45.63 48.98 6.87
N THR A 712 46.20 47.99 7.58
CA THR A 712 47.65 47.78 7.63
C THR A 712 48.18 47.43 6.23
N GLY A 713 49.36 47.95 5.86
CA GLY A 713 49.90 47.78 4.51
C GLY A 713 50.00 46.31 4.07
N ALA A 714 50.49 45.44 4.95
CA ALA A 714 50.60 44.00 4.67
C ALA A 714 49.24 43.34 4.37
N PHE A 715 48.19 43.70 5.11
CA PHE A 715 46.86 43.15 4.88
C PHE A 715 46.18 43.76 3.65
N ALA A 716 46.27 45.09 3.50
CA ALA A 716 45.71 45.83 2.37
C ALA A 716 46.30 45.37 1.03
N ASP A 717 47.56 44.92 1.00
CA ASP A 717 48.17 44.35 -0.20
C ASP A 717 47.77 42.88 -0.43
N ALA A 718 47.64 42.07 0.63
CA ALA A 718 47.21 40.68 0.52
C ALA A 718 45.79 40.53 -0.05
N ILE A 719 44.85 41.43 0.31
CA ILE A 719 43.46 41.36 -0.17
C ILE A 719 43.28 41.78 -1.64
N LYS A 720 44.30 42.41 -2.26
CA LYS A 720 44.30 42.73 -3.69
C LYS A 720 44.69 41.55 -4.57
N LEU A 721 45.23 40.47 -3.98
CA LEU A 721 45.63 39.29 -4.73
C LEU A 721 44.41 38.59 -5.36
N PRO A 722 44.53 38.01 -6.57
CA PRO A 722 43.42 37.33 -7.23
C PRO A 722 42.75 36.24 -6.38
N ALA A 723 43.52 35.56 -5.51
CA ALA A 723 43.00 34.55 -4.58
C ALA A 723 42.01 35.11 -3.54
N SER A 724 41.96 36.44 -3.34
CA SER A 724 41.05 37.12 -2.41
C SER A 724 39.84 37.78 -3.08
N ALA A 725 39.71 37.70 -4.42
CA ALA A 725 38.71 38.45 -5.18
C ALA A 725 37.25 38.16 -4.76
N ASP A 726 36.99 36.95 -4.26
CA ASP A 726 35.65 36.52 -3.84
C ASP A 726 35.33 36.80 -2.36
N PHE A 727 36.32 37.26 -1.58
CA PHE A 727 36.17 37.49 -0.15
C PHE A 727 35.72 38.92 0.17
N ALA A 728 35.00 39.09 1.27
CA ALA A 728 34.74 40.41 1.85
C ALA A 728 35.36 40.50 3.25
N TYR A 729 36.21 41.51 3.44
CA TYR A 729 36.88 41.77 4.70
C TYR A 729 36.21 42.93 5.41
N THR A 730 35.58 42.67 6.56
CA THR A 730 34.81 43.66 7.32
C THR A 730 35.31 43.74 8.76
N PRO A 731 35.29 44.93 9.39
CA PRO A 731 35.71 45.08 10.79
C PRO A 731 34.82 44.31 11.78
N ALA A 732 33.54 44.15 11.43
CA ALA A 732 32.56 43.41 12.22
C ALA A 732 32.16 42.14 11.46
N ASN A 733 32.34 40.99 12.10
CA ASN A 733 31.85 39.72 11.60
C ASN A 733 30.49 39.45 12.24
N GLU A 734 29.43 39.34 11.45
CA GLU A 734 28.05 39.19 11.96
C GLU A 734 27.26 38.13 11.17
N ARG A 735 26.24 37.58 11.83
CA ARG A 735 25.26 36.64 11.25
C ARG A 735 23.85 37.08 11.63
N HIS A 736 22.91 36.93 10.70
CA HIS A 736 21.50 36.97 11.06
C HIS A 736 21.08 35.61 11.62
N VAL A 737 20.40 35.62 12.76
CA VAL A 737 19.74 34.44 13.31
C VAL A 737 18.27 34.54 12.95
N VAL A 738 17.81 33.67 12.05
CA VAL A 738 16.41 33.66 11.59
C VAL A 738 15.71 32.37 12.03
N PRO A 739 14.37 32.39 12.21
CA PRO A 739 13.62 31.19 12.51
C PRO A 739 13.86 30.08 11.48
N PRO A 740 13.74 28.79 11.87
CA PRO A 740 13.82 27.69 10.92
C PRO A 740 12.74 27.81 9.84
N LYS A 741 13.05 27.31 8.64
CA LYS A 741 12.07 27.23 7.56
C LYS A 741 11.01 26.17 7.91
N ALA A 742 9.77 26.44 7.51
CA ALA A 742 8.67 25.48 7.60
C ALA A 742 8.05 25.27 6.22
N SER A 743 7.61 24.04 5.94
CA SER A 743 6.85 23.75 4.73
C SER A 743 5.40 24.24 4.87
N GLN A 744 4.76 24.58 3.75
CA GLN A 744 3.33 24.91 3.72
C GLN A 744 2.49 23.82 4.41
N THR A 745 2.74 22.55 4.07
CA THR A 745 2.02 21.39 4.64
C THR A 745 2.15 21.32 6.17
N LEU A 746 3.32 21.63 6.72
CA LEU A 746 3.53 21.64 8.16
C LEU A 746 2.68 22.74 8.82
N CYS A 747 2.69 23.95 8.26
CA CYS A 747 1.86 25.07 8.72
C CYS A 747 0.36 24.77 8.62
N GLU A 748 -0.10 24.14 7.54
CA GLU A 748 -1.49 23.68 7.37
C GLU A 748 -1.89 22.65 8.42
N THR A 749 -1.02 21.68 8.71
CA THR A 749 -1.29 20.61 9.69
C THR A 749 -1.30 21.15 11.12
N HIS A 750 -0.53 22.20 11.39
CA HIS A 750 -0.62 22.98 12.64
C HIS A 750 -1.86 23.90 12.71
N GLY A 751 -2.62 24.03 11.63
CA GLY A 751 -3.79 24.92 11.58
C GLY A 751 -3.46 26.41 11.49
N LEU A 752 -2.22 26.79 11.13
CA LEU A 752 -1.81 28.20 11.07
C LEU A 752 -2.59 29.01 10.03
N PHE A 753 -3.13 28.33 9.01
CA PHE A 753 -3.97 28.93 7.98
C PHE A 753 -5.48 28.73 8.24
N ASP A 754 -5.88 28.05 9.32
CA ASP A 754 -7.30 27.79 9.60
C ASP A 754 -8.16 29.06 9.70
N PRO A 755 -7.69 30.19 10.27
CA PRO A 755 -8.45 31.44 10.26
C PRO A 755 -8.66 32.04 8.86
N MET A 756 -7.79 31.69 7.90
CA MET A 756 -7.84 32.19 6.52
C MET A 756 -8.80 31.36 5.66
N PHE A 757 -9.09 30.13 6.07
CA PHE A 757 -10.13 29.31 5.48
C PHE A 757 -11.46 29.64 6.18
N GLY A 758 -12.42 30.20 5.45
CA GLY A 758 -13.76 30.48 5.98
C GLY A 758 -14.37 29.26 6.69
N SER A 759 -15.32 29.50 7.60
CA SER A 759 -16.05 28.42 8.28
C SER A 759 -16.59 27.44 7.24
N ALA A 760 -16.26 26.15 7.39
CA ALA A 760 -16.81 25.11 6.53
C ALA A 760 -18.34 25.22 6.55
N SER A 761 -18.93 25.46 5.38
CA SER A 761 -20.40 25.47 5.21
C SER A 761 -20.94 24.06 5.20
#